data_AF-A0AAV6WB98-F1
#
_entry.id   AF-A0AAV6WB98-F1
#
_cell.length_a   1.000
_cell.length_b   1.000
_cell.length_c   1.000
_cell.angle_alpha   90.00
_cell.angle_beta   90.00
_cell.angle_gamma   90.00
#
_symmetry.space_group_name_H-M   'P 1'
#
loop_
_entity.id
_entity.type
_entity.pdbx_description
1 polymer ?
#
loop_
_entity_poly.entity_id
_entity_poly.type
_entity_poly.pdbx_seq_one_letter_code
_entity_poly.pdbx_strand_id
1 'polypeptide(L)'
;MEEKKNIVQVPPLNTALQISIDSDELQKRTGTIWTGFAHVITGVIGAGVLSLAWSTAQLGWIAGPLVIVLFAAITQVSTILVADCYRSPDPANGPTRNRSFIEAVRFFLGKTNQTICGIFVLESFYGCGIAYTIVTASSVEAILRSDCYHDESHEANCSYGDNKFMLLFGLTQIIVSQIPDFHNMAWLSVVAAVMSFCYAFIGFGLGFATVVENREIKGSIGGIPAHTSAQKVWLVFQALGDIAFAYPYTQIVLEIQDTLKSPPAENRTMKKVTIAAILVTTFFYLCCACFGYAAFGDHTPGNLLTGFGFYEPFWLVDFANACIILHLVGGYQCKRKKLVLELRKYVVNMSGATTERSGTIWTALAHIITAVIGSGVLSLAWSMSQLGWIAGPLTMLAFASVTLTSAFLLCSCYESRDLDNGMHRNGSYLDAVQRILGKKSAWAAGIIVRINFIKLGIVYTITSSISMRAIQRSNCFHSKGHKAACEYGNTYYMLIFGITQVIVSQIPDFRNTEWLSIVAAIMSFTYSIIGSALGLAKVIENGDIKGTIAGVPTSTAAIKVWSISQALGDVAFAFPFSVIFLEIMDTLKSNPPEKVTMKKASIMAVFITTFFYLCCGGFGYAAFGNSTPGNLLTGFGFYEPYWLIDFANACVVLHLVGGYQVFSQPLYASIEKSLAKKFPNNRFVHEDLKQMPALRLNLLRLSLRTAYVGFTTGFAMIFPYFNQVVGVAGAINFWPVVVYFPVEMYLVQKNIVPWTRKSIILRVYCFVTLLVILFAFVGSIKGLIEARLS
;
A
#
# COMPACT_ATOMS: atom_id res chain seq x y z
N MET A 1 -12.06 -55.55 -36.98
CA MET A 1 -12.44 -54.13 -37.10
C MET A 1 -12.10 -53.49 -35.77
N GLU A 2 -10.89 -52.94 -35.70
CA GLU A 2 -10.16 -52.61 -34.47
C GLU A 2 -10.10 -51.08 -34.34
N GLU A 3 -10.63 -50.54 -33.23
CA GLU A 3 -10.75 -49.10 -33.01
C GLU A 3 -9.49 -48.57 -32.29
N LYS A 4 -8.70 -47.76 -33.00
CA LYS A 4 -7.46 -47.15 -32.52
C LYS A 4 -7.72 -46.12 -31.40
N LYS A 5 -7.19 -46.39 -30.20
CA LYS A 5 -6.98 -45.39 -29.14
C LYS A 5 -5.86 -44.42 -29.55
N ASN A 6 -6.20 -43.16 -29.81
CA ASN A 6 -5.23 -42.06 -29.90
C ASN A 6 -4.84 -41.60 -28.49
N ILE A 7 -3.70 -42.08 -28.00
CA ILE A 7 -3.01 -41.51 -26.84
C ILE A 7 -2.27 -40.27 -27.34
N VAL A 8 -2.67 -39.08 -26.87
CA VAL A 8 -1.88 -37.87 -27.03
C VAL A 8 -0.64 -38.02 -26.14
N GLN A 9 0.49 -38.38 -26.75
CA GLN A 9 1.80 -38.34 -26.08
C GLN A 9 2.14 -36.87 -25.78
N VAL A 10 2.20 -36.54 -24.49
CA VAL A 10 2.89 -35.33 -24.02
C VAL A 10 4.36 -35.47 -24.39
N PRO A 11 5.02 -34.46 -25.01
CA PRO A 11 6.43 -34.57 -25.36
C PRO A 11 7.25 -34.81 -24.09
N PRO A 12 8.32 -35.63 -24.14
CA PRO A 12 9.22 -35.77 -23.01
C PRO A 12 9.76 -34.39 -22.60
N LEU A 13 9.95 -34.18 -21.29
CA LEU A 13 10.38 -32.91 -20.68
C LEU A 13 11.60 -32.28 -21.39
N ASN A 14 12.48 -33.11 -21.95
CA ASN A 14 13.66 -32.67 -22.70
C ASN A 14 13.32 -31.97 -24.01
N THR A 15 12.24 -32.36 -24.71
CA THR A 15 11.84 -31.72 -25.98
C THR A 15 11.15 -30.37 -25.75
N ALA A 16 10.37 -30.23 -24.68
CA ALA A 16 9.81 -28.94 -24.27
C ALA A 16 10.89 -27.96 -23.77
N LEU A 17 11.91 -28.47 -23.08
CA LEU A 17 13.09 -27.70 -22.69
C LEU A 17 13.89 -27.26 -23.93
N GLN A 18 14.11 -28.16 -24.90
CA GLN A 18 14.78 -27.85 -26.16
C GLN A 18 14.03 -26.79 -26.98
N ILE A 19 12.69 -26.89 -27.07
CA ILE A 19 11.83 -25.90 -27.75
C ILE A 19 11.88 -24.55 -27.03
N SER A 20 11.94 -24.52 -25.68
CA SER A 20 12.10 -23.28 -24.93
C SER A 20 13.47 -22.64 -25.19
N ILE A 21 14.54 -23.44 -25.25
CA ILE A 21 15.91 -23.00 -25.54
C ILE A 21 16.02 -22.44 -26.97
N ASP A 22 15.45 -23.12 -27.97
CA ASP A 22 15.43 -22.67 -29.37
C ASP A 22 14.57 -21.40 -29.56
N SER A 23 13.47 -21.26 -28.81
CA SER A 23 12.63 -20.05 -28.85
C SER A 23 13.25 -18.84 -28.13
N ASP A 24 14.07 -19.08 -27.10
CA ASP A 24 14.79 -18.05 -26.33
C ASP A 24 16.05 -17.52 -27.04
N GLU A 25 16.66 -18.30 -27.93
CA GLU A 25 17.68 -17.80 -28.87
C GLU A 25 17.08 -16.96 -30.03
N LEU A 26 15.78 -17.07 -30.26
CA LEU A 26 15.09 -16.46 -31.40
C LEU A 26 14.68 -14.98 -31.19
N GLN A 27 14.94 -14.35 -30.04
CA GLN A 27 14.67 -12.93 -29.87
C GLN A 27 15.81 -12.09 -30.49
N LYS A 28 15.54 -11.55 -31.69
CA LYS A 28 16.52 -10.80 -32.48
C LYS A 28 16.90 -9.49 -31.78
N ARG A 29 18.09 -9.44 -31.17
CA ARG A 29 18.65 -8.25 -30.52
C ARG A 29 19.20 -7.26 -31.55
N THR A 30 18.51 -6.14 -31.73
CA THR A 30 18.81 -5.13 -32.75
C THR A 30 19.30 -3.81 -32.17
N GLY A 31 19.36 -3.68 -30.84
CA GLY A 31 19.74 -2.46 -30.14
C GLY A 31 21.15 -1.98 -30.49
N THR A 32 21.33 -0.67 -30.52
CA THR A 32 22.58 0.02 -30.86
C THR A 32 23.01 0.94 -29.72
N ILE A 33 24.18 1.58 -29.86
CA ILE A 33 24.63 2.62 -28.92
C ILE A 33 23.56 3.74 -28.80
N TRP A 34 22.93 4.13 -29.91
CA TRP A 34 21.92 5.19 -29.92
C TRP A 34 20.63 4.81 -29.20
N THR A 35 20.11 3.60 -29.43
CA THR A 35 18.91 3.14 -28.72
C THR A 35 19.20 2.89 -27.25
N GLY A 36 20.37 2.34 -26.92
CA GLY A 36 20.85 2.21 -25.54
C GLY A 36 20.93 3.57 -24.85
N PHE A 37 21.55 4.56 -25.48
CA PHE A 37 21.66 5.92 -24.97
C PHE A 37 20.27 6.54 -24.72
N ALA A 38 19.33 6.41 -25.67
CA ALA A 38 17.97 6.90 -25.50
C ALA A 38 17.26 6.24 -24.30
N HIS A 39 17.42 4.92 -24.10
CA HIS A 39 16.86 4.24 -22.92
C HIS A 39 17.47 4.73 -21.61
N VAL A 40 18.79 4.96 -21.55
CA VAL A 40 19.44 5.51 -20.36
C VAL A 40 18.93 6.92 -20.08
N ILE A 41 18.96 7.81 -21.07
CA ILE A 41 18.50 9.20 -20.90
C ILE A 41 17.03 9.24 -20.45
N THR A 42 16.17 8.41 -21.02
CA THR A 42 14.75 8.29 -20.61
C THR A 42 14.58 7.83 -19.16
N GLY A 43 15.45 6.94 -18.69
CA GLY A 43 15.41 6.44 -17.31
C GLY A 43 15.98 7.40 -16.27
N VAL A 44 16.88 8.30 -16.69
CA VAL A 44 17.69 9.15 -15.81
C VAL A 44 17.24 10.62 -15.86
N ILE A 45 17.20 11.27 -17.02
CA ILE A 45 16.80 12.68 -17.17
C ILE A 45 15.27 12.80 -17.07
N GLY A 46 14.72 12.69 -15.86
CA GLY A 46 13.29 12.84 -15.55
C GLY A 46 13.03 13.88 -14.45
N ALA A 47 11.97 13.69 -13.67
CA ALA A 47 11.54 14.60 -12.60
C ALA A 47 12.67 15.08 -11.65
N GLY A 48 13.72 14.28 -11.43
CA GLY A 48 14.83 14.62 -10.54
C GLY A 48 15.54 15.94 -10.91
N VAL A 49 15.74 16.22 -12.20
CA VAL A 49 16.50 17.42 -12.64
C VAL A 49 15.81 18.73 -12.26
N LEU A 50 14.48 18.72 -12.16
CA LEU A 50 13.68 19.90 -11.84
C LEU A 50 13.90 20.35 -10.38
N SER A 51 14.21 19.41 -9.49
CA SER A 51 14.45 19.65 -8.06
C SER A 51 15.92 19.94 -7.70
N LEU A 52 16.85 19.80 -8.65
CA LEU A 52 18.28 19.96 -8.37
C LEU A 52 18.69 21.39 -8.03
N ALA A 53 17.99 22.38 -8.61
CA ALA A 53 18.18 23.78 -8.24
C ALA A 53 17.84 24.00 -6.76
N TRP A 54 16.68 23.49 -6.31
CA TRP A 54 16.28 23.54 -4.91
C TRP A 54 17.26 22.81 -4.00
N SER A 55 17.70 21.62 -4.40
CA SER A 55 18.69 20.83 -3.65
C SER A 55 20.01 21.58 -3.50
N THR A 56 20.45 22.26 -4.56
CA THR A 56 21.64 23.11 -4.54
C THR A 56 21.42 24.34 -3.67
N ALA A 57 20.21 24.90 -3.63
CA ALA A 57 19.89 25.99 -2.72
C ALA A 57 19.94 25.57 -1.25
N GLN A 58 19.56 24.34 -0.91
CA GLN A 58 19.71 23.83 0.46
C GLN A 58 21.17 23.57 0.86
N LEU A 59 22.00 23.10 -0.08
CA LEU A 59 23.40 22.71 0.16
C LEU A 59 24.40 23.87 -0.04
N GLY A 60 24.07 24.86 -0.86
CA GLY A 60 24.92 25.98 -1.23
C GLY A 60 25.89 25.70 -2.39
N TRP A 61 26.62 26.75 -2.79
CA TRP A 61 27.48 26.77 -3.99
C TRP A 61 28.63 25.76 -4.01
N ILE A 62 29.07 25.27 -2.85
CA ILE A 62 30.16 24.28 -2.77
C ILE A 62 29.59 22.86 -2.69
N ALA A 63 28.77 22.59 -1.67
CA ALA A 63 28.31 21.23 -1.41
C ALA A 63 27.34 20.73 -2.48
N GLY A 64 26.47 21.58 -3.04
CA GLY A 64 25.51 21.18 -4.08
C GLY A 64 26.18 20.57 -5.32
N PRO A 65 27.01 21.33 -6.05
CA PRO A 65 27.70 20.82 -7.24
C PRO A 65 28.61 19.62 -6.96
N LEU A 66 29.33 19.64 -5.81
CA LEU A 66 30.21 18.54 -5.42
C LEU A 66 29.44 17.24 -5.21
N VAL A 67 28.29 17.31 -4.53
CA VAL A 67 27.43 16.14 -4.31
C VAL A 67 26.85 15.62 -5.63
N ILE A 68 26.44 16.49 -6.55
CA ILE A 68 25.97 16.06 -7.89
C ILE A 68 27.06 15.26 -8.63
N VAL A 69 28.30 15.78 -8.66
CA VAL A 69 29.44 15.08 -9.29
C VAL A 69 29.76 13.76 -8.57
N LEU A 70 29.67 13.74 -7.24
CA LEU A 70 29.90 12.53 -6.45
C LEU A 70 28.87 11.43 -6.78
N PHE A 71 27.58 11.76 -6.80
CA PHE A 71 26.53 10.79 -7.15
C PHE A 71 26.64 10.32 -8.60
N ALA A 72 27.06 11.19 -9.52
CA ALA A 72 27.39 10.80 -10.89
C ALA A 72 28.53 9.76 -10.94
N ALA A 73 29.61 10.00 -10.19
CA ALA A 73 30.75 9.09 -10.13
C ALA A 73 30.37 7.73 -9.51
N ILE A 74 29.61 7.74 -8.41
CA ILE A 74 29.09 6.51 -7.77
C ILE A 74 28.24 5.71 -8.75
N THR A 75 27.35 6.39 -9.49
CA THR A 75 26.48 5.77 -10.49
C THR A 75 27.29 5.21 -11.65
N GLN A 76 28.30 5.95 -12.12
CA GLN A 76 29.18 5.53 -13.20
C GLN A 76 29.95 4.25 -12.86
N VAL A 77 30.53 4.18 -11.66
CA VAL A 77 31.25 2.98 -11.20
C VAL A 77 30.29 1.81 -11.07
N SER A 78 29.14 2.02 -10.40
CA SER A 78 28.15 0.97 -10.15
C SER A 78 27.64 0.34 -11.45
N THR A 79 27.37 1.16 -12.46
CA THR A 79 26.79 0.72 -13.73
C THR A 79 27.80 0.02 -14.65
N ILE A 80 29.08 0.40 -14.59
CA ILE A 80 30.17 -0.34 -15.26
C ILE A 80 30.31 -1.74 -14.64
N LEU A 81 30.29 -1.84 -13.32
CA LEU A 81 30.40 -3.13 -12.61
C LEU A 81 29.21 -4.03 -12.92
N VAL A 82 27.99 -3.48 -12.87
CA VAL A 82 26.77 -4.22 -13.19
C VAL A 82 26.77 -4.70 -14.65
N ALA A 83 27.26 -3.90 -15.59
CA ALA A 83 27.32 -4.30 -17.00
C ALA A 83 28.19 -5.55 -17.24
N ASP A 84 29.19 -5.79 -16.40
CA ASP A 84 30.02 -7.01 -16.46
C ASP A 84 29.30 -8.24 -15.87
N CYS A 85 28.30 -8.05 -15.02
CA CYS A 85 27.48 -9.13 -14.46
C CYS A 85 26.45 -9.70 -15.46
N TYR A 86 26.36 -9.16 -16.69
CA TYR A 86 25.39 -9.61 -17.68
C TYR A 86 25.63 -11.05 -18.17
N ARG A 87 26.89 -11.46 -18.33
CA ARG A 87 27.24 -12.85 -18.67
C ARG A 87 27.97 -13.48 -17.51
N SER A 88 27.47 -14.61 -17.04
CA SER A 88 28.10 -15.39 -15.98
C SER A 88 28.63 -16.71 -16.52
N PRO A 89 29.83 -17.15 -16.12
CA PRO A 89 30.30 -18.50 -16.42
C PRO A 89 29.44 -19.52 -15.64
N ASP A 90 28.67 -20.36 -16.35
CA ASP A 90 27.98 -21.52 -15.76
C ASP A 90 28.79 -22.79 -16.07
N PRO A 91 29.31 -23.50 -15.04
CA PRO A 91 30.07 -24.73 -15.20
C PRO A 91 29.31 -25.87 -15.89
N ALA A 92 27.97 -25.86 -15.86
CA ALA A 92 27.13 -26.93 -16.39
C ALA A 92 26.60 -26.66 -17.81
N ASN A 93 26.30 -25.39 -18.15
CA ASN A 93 25.58 -25.05 -19.39
C ASN A 93 26.30 -24.03 -20.30
N GLY A 94 27.52 -23.59 -19.96
CA GLY A 94 28.20 -22.50 -20.66
C GLY A 94 27.66 -21.11 -20.27
N PRO A 95 28.23 -20.00 -20.78
CA PRO A 95 27.95 -18.66 -20.25
C PRO A 95 26.46 -18.29 -20.28
N THR A 96 25.82 -18.23 -19.11
CA THR A 96 24.40 -17.89 -18.95
C THR A 96 24.24 -16.37 -18.90
N ARG A 97 23.14 -15.86 -19.47
CA ARG A 97 22.83 -14.43 -19.50
C ARG A 97 21.92 -14.06 -18.33
N ASN A 98 22.34 -13.10 -17.52
CA ASN A 98 21.48 -12.45 -16.54
C ASN A 98 20.78 -11.28 -17.22
N ARG A 99 19.51 -11.45 -17.60
CA ARG A 99 18.77 -10.45 -18.37
C ARG A 99 18.25 -9.31 -17.48
N SER A 100 18.23 -9.50 -16.16
CA SER A 100 17.81 -8.49 -15.20
C SER A 100 18.78 -8.33 -14.02
N PHE A 101 18.75 -7.15 -13.39
CA PHE A 101 19.52 -6.89 -12.16
C PHE A 101 19.20 -7.90 -11.03
N ILE A 102 17.93 -8.30 -10.90
CA ILE A 102 17.48 -9.27 -9.89
C ILE A 102 17.97 -10.68 -10.21
N GLU A 103 18.01 -11.06 -11.48
CA GLU A 103 18.59 -12.34 -11.92
C GLU A 103 20.09 -12.41 -11.61
N ALA A 104 20.83 -11.34 -11.89
CA ALA A 104 22.24 -11.26 -11.54
C ALA A 104 22.46 -11.39 -10.02
N VAL A 105 21.65 -10.69 -9.21
CA VAL A 105 21.71 -10.82 -7.74
C VAL A 105 21.40 -12.24 -7.29
N ARG A 106 20.38 -12.89 -7.87
CA ARG A 106 20.07 -14.29 -7.56
C ARG A 106 21.22 -15.21 -7.92
N PHE A 107 21.82 -15.03 -9.08
CA PHE A 107 22.90 -15.87 -9.59
C PHE A 107 24.15 -15.75 -8.70
N PHE A 108 24.60 -14.51 -8.43
CA PHE A 108 25.85 -14.28 -7.70
C PHE A 108 25.72 -14.31 -6.18
N LEU A 109 24.58 -13.88 -5.63
CA LEU A 109 24.38 -13.67 -4.18
C LEU A 109 23.30 -14.56 -3.57
N GLY A 110 22.61 -15.38 -4.38
CA GLY A 110 21.61 -16.33 -3.92
C GLY A 110 20.22 -15.74 -3.63
N LYS A 111 19.29 -16.63 -3.26
CA LYS A 111 17.84 -16.34 -3.16
C LYS A 111 17.48 -15.36 -2.04
N THR A 112 18.21 -15.37 -0.92
CA THR A 112 17.95 -14.45 0.20
C THR A 112 18.24 -13.01 -0.21
N ASN A 113 19.40 -12.78 -0.82
CA ASN A 113 19.79 -11.46 -1.32
C ASN A 113 18.92 -11.02 -2.49
N GLN A 114 18.48 -11.94 -3.35
CA GLN A 114 17.46 -11.65 -4.36
C GLN A 114 16.19 -11.08 -3.73
N THR A 115 15.73 -11.67 -2.62
CA THR A 115 14.49 -11.24 -1.95
C THR A 115 14.65 -9.86 -1.31
N ILE A 116 15.75 -9.61 -0.60
CA ILE A 116 16.04 -8.32 0.03
C ILE A 116 16.19 -7.23 -1.04
N CYS A 117 17.00 -7.49 -2.08
CA CYS A 117 17.21 -6.57 -3.19
C CYS A 117 15.91 -6.30 -3.96
N GLY A 118 15.09 -7.33 -4.18
CA GLY A 118 13.77 -7.21 -4.80
C GLY A 118 12.86 -6.23 -4.08
N ILE A 119 12.87 -6.18 -2.74
CA ILE A 119 12.09 -5.22 -1.94
C ILE A 119 12.54 -3.78 -2.22
N PHE A 120 13.83 -3.49 -2.16
CA PHE A 120 14.36 -2.13 -2.39
C PHE A 120 14.18 -1.65 -3.84
N VAL A 121 14.34 -2.54 -4.81
CA VAL A 121 14.08 -2.24 -6.22
C VAL A 121 12.59 -1.95 -6.44
N LEU A 122 11.71 -2.71 -5.79
CA LEU A 122 10.27 -2.52 -5.85
C LEU A 122 9.85 -1.17 -5.26
N GLU A 123 10.35 -0.84 -4.07
CA GLU A 123 10.17 0.46 -3.42
C GLU A 123 10.63 1.60 -4.34
N SER A 124 11.82 1.48 -4.93
CA SER A 124 12.38 2.49 -5.85
C SER A 124 11.47 2.73 -7.05
N PHE A 125 10.91 1.67 -7.65
CA PHE A 125 10.01 1.81 -8.80
C PHE A 125 8.65 2.42 -8.42
N TYR A 126 8.08 2.07 -7.27
CA TYR A 126 6.86 2.71 -6.78
C TYR A 126 7.10 4.19 -6.48
N GLY A 127 8.21 4.52 -5.81
CA GLY A 127 8.59 5.91 -5.54
C GLY A 127 8.73 6.73 -6.82
N CYS A 128 9.42 6.17 -7.83
CA CYS A 128 9.52 6.80 -9.16
C CYS A 128 8.14 7.00 -9.81
N GLY A 129 7.25 6.00 -9.74
CA GLY A 129 5.92 6.09 -10.32
C GLY A 129 5.05 7.17 -9.67
N ILE A 130 5.11 7.29 -8.34
CA ILE A 130 4.43 8.35 -7.57
C ILE A 130 5.00 9.71 -7.97
N ALA A 131 6.33 9.88 -7.97
CA ALA A 131 6.99 11.12 -8.35
C ALA A 131 6.60 11.56 -9.78
N TYR A 132 6.61 10.62 -10.75
CA TYR A 132 6.23 10.92 -12.13
C TYR A 132 4.75 11.32 -12.24
N THR A 133 3.87 10.76 -11.43
CA THR A 133 2.46 11.13 -11.40
C THR A 133 2.27 12.54 -10.86
N ILE A 134 2.95 12.88 -9.75
CA ILE A 134 2.89 14.21 -9.14
C ILE A 134 3.46 15.26 -10.10
N VAL A 135 4.66 15.03 -10.65
CA VAL A 135 5.31 15.98 -11.56
C VAL A 135 4.51 16.15 -12.85
N THR A 136 3.91 15.09 -13.38
CA THR A 136 3.02 15.22 -14.55
C THR A 136 1.81 16.09 -14.23
N ALA A 137 1.17 15.87 -13.08
CA ALA A 137 0.01 16.63 -12.68
C ALA A 137 0.34 18.11 -12.46
N SER A 138 1.44 18.42 -11.77
CA SER A 138 1.86 19.80 -11.54
C SER A 138 2.32 20.49 -12.83
N SER A 139 2.89 19.76 -13.80
CA SER A 139 3.18 20.32 -15.13
C SER A 139 1.92 20.65 -15.93
N VAL A 140 0.87 19.83 -15.86
CA VAL A 140 -0.43 20.17 -16.49
C VAL A 140 -1.06 21.37 -15.80
N GLU A 141 -1.01 21.42 -14.46
CA GLU A 141 -1.50 22.55 -13.69
C GLU A 141 -0.77 23.84 -14.05
N ALA A 142 0.55 23.79 -14.19
CA ALA A 142 1.37 24.92 -14.59
C ALA A 142 0.96 25.47 -15.97
N ILE A 143 0.72 24.60 -16.96
CA ILE A 143 0.25 25.02 -18.30
C ILE A 143 -1.10 25.74 -18.19
N LEU A 144 -2.06 25.16 -17.47
CA LEU A 144 -3.39 25.75 -17.35
C LEU A 144 -3.37 27.09 -16.60
N ARG A 145 -2.52 27.21 -15.57
CA ARG A 145 -2.33 28.49 -14.87
C ARG A 145 -1.71 29.53 -15.79
N SER A 146 -0.70 29.14 -16.58
CA SER A 146 -0.05 30.00 -17.56
C SER A 146 -1.05 30.57 -18.58
N ASP A 147 -1.79 29.69 -19.25
CA ASP A 147 -2.81 30.05 -20.24
C ASP A 147 -3.88 30.97 -19.63
N CYS A 148 -4.33 30.67 -18.40
CA CYS A 148 -5.33 31.48 -17.70
C CYS A 148 -4.84 32.90 -17.38
N TYR A 149 -3.60 33.05 -16.90
CA TYR A 149 -3.03 34.37 -16.62
C TYR A 149 -2.83 35.20 -17.91
N HIS A 150 -2.53 34.54 -19.02
CA HIS A 150 -2.42 35.18 -20.32
C HIS A 150 -3.79 35.63 -20.85
N ASP A 151 -4.82 34.78 -20.74
CA ASP A 151 -6.15 35.06 -21.30
C ASP A 151 -6.96 36.06 -20.47
N GLU A 152 -6.89 35.99 -19.14
CA GLU A 152 -7.76 36.77 -18.25
C GLU A 152 -7.06 37.94 -17.54
N SER A 153 -5.74 37.89 -17.38
CA SER A 153 -4.81 38.81 -16.67
C SER A 153 -4.05 38.15 -15.52
N HIS A 154 -2.90 38.73 -15.15
CA HIS A 154 -2.07 38.26 -14.04
C HIS A 154 -2.73 38.38 -12.65
N GLU A 155 -3.83 39.12 -12.52
CA GLU A 155 -4.60 39.22 -11.26
C GLU A 155 -5.78 38.23 -11.21
N ALA A 156 -5.99 37.44 -12.27
CA ALA A 156 -7.06 36.45 -12.33
C ALA A 156 -6.86 35.33 -11.29
N ASN A 157 -7.94 34.87 -10.68
CA ASN A 157 -7.88 33.80 -9.69
C ASN A 157 -7.83 32.41 -10.38
N CYS A 158 -6.66 32.07 -10.91
CA CYS A 158 -6.42 30.83 -11.66
C CYS A 158 -6.00 29.69 -10.71
N SER A 159 -6.97 28.89 -10.24
CA SER A 159 -6.73 27.70 -9.42
C SER A 159 -7.26 26.45 -10.09
N TYR A 160 -6.35 25.50 -10.34
CA TYR A 160 -6.65 24.18 -10.86
C TYR A 160 -6.26 23.13 -9.82
N GLY A 161 -6.92 21.97 -9.82
CA GLY A 161 -6.64 20.90 -8.87
C GLY A 161 -5.88 19.74 -9.53
N ASP A 162 -4.75 19.35 -8.95
CA ASP A 162 -3.84 18.34 -9.50
C ASP A 162 -4.44 16.93 -9.57
N ASN A 163 -5.36 16.62 -8.67
CA ASN A 163 -5.90 15.27 -8.51
C ASN A 163 -6.56 14.71 -9.78
N LYS A 164 -7.19 15.57 -10.59
CA LYS A 164 -7.77 15.14 -11.88
C LYS A 164 -6.69 14.74 -12.88
N PHE A 165 -5.56 15.45 -12.89
CA PHE A 165 -4.44 15.18 -13.78
C PHE A 165 -3.62 13.98 -13.34
N MET A 166 -3.48 13.75 -12.03
CA MET A 166 -2.91 12.51 -11.49
C MET A 166 -3.71 11.28 -11.95
N LEU A 167 -5.04 11.34 -11.86
CA LEU A 167 -5.92 10.28 -12.35
C LEU A 167 -5.81 10.08 -13.86
N LEU A 168 -5.81 11.17 -14.63
CA LEU A 168 -5.65 11.12 -16.09
C LEU A 168 -4.32 10.49 -16.49
N PHE A 169 -3.22 10.88 -15.84
CA PHE A 169 -1.92 10.26 -16.06
C PHE A 169 -1.96 8.76 -15.75
N GLY A 170 -2.56 8.36 -14.63
CA GLY A 170 -2.77 6.95 -14.28
C GLY A 170 -3.53 6.17 -15.36
N LEU A 171 -4.63 6.74 -15.89
CA LEU A 171 -5.40 6.17 -17.02
C LEU A 171 -4.55 6.03 -18.28
N THR A 172 -3.80 7.06 -18.66
CA THR A 172 -2.87 7.01 -19.78
C THR A 172 -1.82 5.92 -19.56
N GLN A 173 -1.26 5.79 -18.35
CA GLN A 173 -0.32 4.73 -18.05
C GLN A 173 -0.93 3.33 -18.15
N ILE A 174 -2.21 3.12 -17.79
CA ILE A 174 -2.89 1.84 -18.00
C ILE A 174 -2.89 1.46 -19.49
N ILE A 175 -3.18 2.41 -20.38
CA ILE A 175 -3.23 2.20 -21.82
C ILE A 175 -1.83 1.96 -22.41
N VAL A 176 -0.89 2.88 -22.19
CA VAL A 176 0.47 2.81 -22.76
C VAL A 176 1.23 1.58 -22.22
N SER A 177 0.81 1.07 -21.06
CA SER A 177 1.42 -0.11 -20.48
C SER A 177 1.07 -1.46 -21.07
N GLN A 178 0.23 -1.49 -22.10
CA GLN A 178 -0.04 -2.71 -22.87
C GLN A 178 1.09 -3.04 -23.85
N ILE A 179 2.12 -2.18 -24.00
CA ILE A 179 3.27 -2.45 -24.88
C ILE A 179 4.13 -3.59 -24.28
N PRO A 180 4.42 -4.68 -25.00
CA PRO A 180 4.89 -5.93 -24.40
C PRO A 180 6.36 -5.94 -23.91
N ASP A 181 7.31 -5.28 -24.58
CA ASP A 181 8.74 -5.35 -24.20
C ASP A 181 9.55 -4.06 -24.46
N PHE A 182 10.81 -4.03 -24.02
CA PHE A 182 11.73 -2.88 -24.19
C PHE A 182 11.99 -2.57 -25.68
N HIS A 183 12.03 -3.59 -26.53
CA HIS A 183 12.28 -3.45 -27.95
C HIS A 183 11.12 -2.69 -28.65
N ASN A 184 9.88 -3.03 -28.32
CA ASN A 184 8.66 -2.41 -28.84
C ASN A 184 8.40 -0.99 -28.31
N MET A 185 9.13 -0.54 -27.27
CA MET A 185 9.05 0.83 -26.75
C MET A 185 10.27 1.69 -27.09
N ALA A 186 11.17 1.22 -27.98
CA ALA A 186 12.35 1.96 -28.39
C ALA A 186 11.98 3.35 -28.96
N TRP A 187 10.94 3.43 -29.79
CA TRP A 187 10.43 4.70 -30.33
C TRP A 187 9.95 5.65 -29.21
N LEU A 188 9.26 5.12 -28.20
CA LEU A 188 8.77 5.89 -27.05
C LEU A 188 9.93 6.41 -26.19
N SER A 189 11.00 5.63 -26.05
CA SER A 189 12.21 6.05 -25.34
C SER A 189 12.99 7.10 -26.13
N VAL A 190 13.01 7.04 -27.46
CA VAL A 190 13.61 8.12 -28.27
C VAL A 190 12.83 9.42 -28.10
N VAL A 191 11.49 9.37 -28.19
CA VAL A 191 10.64 10.54 -27.95
C VAL A 191 10.87 11.11 -26.56
N ALA A 192 10.83 10.27 -25.52
CA ALA A 192 11.05 10.71 -24.15
C ALA A 192 12.45 11.30 -23.93
N ALA A 193 13.51 10.72 -24.52
CA ALA A 193 14.85 11.28 -24.46
C ALA A 193 14.94 12.66 -25.14
N VAL A 194 14.32 12.85 -26.31
CA VAL A 194 14.26 14.16 -26.97
C VAL A 194 13.54 15.18 -26.09
N MET A 195 12.37 14.83 -25.55
CA MET A 195 11.62 15.69 -24.64
C MET A 195 12.42 16.04 -23.39
N SER A 196 13.24 15.10 -22.87
CA SER A 196 14.13 15.33 -21.73
C SER A 196 15.14 16.44 -21.97
N PHE A 197 15.75 16.43 -23.15
CA PHE A 197 16.70 17.46 -23.53
C PHE A 197 15.98 18.80 -23.74
N CYS A 198 14.80 18.80 -24.37
CA CYS A 198 14.03 20.02 -24.59
C CYS A 198 13.77 20.80 -23.30
N TYR A 199 13.16 20.17 -22.28
CA TYR A 199 12.86 20.90 -21.05
C TYR A 199 14.12 21.20 -20.21
N ALA A 200 15.16 20.35 -20.26
CA ALA A 200 16.42 20.62 -19.56
C ALA A 200 17.19 21.81 -20.18
N PHE A 201 17.21 21.92 -21.52
CA PHE A 201 17.77 23.07 -22.22
C PHE A 201 16.98 24.34 -21.94
N ILE A 202 15.65 24.27 -21.90
CA ILE A 202 14.81 25.42 -21.57
C ILE A 202 15.05 25.86 -20.13
N GLY A 203 15.03 24.95 -19.15
CA GLY A 203 15.28 25.27 -17.75
C GLY A 203 16.67 25.88 -17.51
N PHE A 204 17.70 25.30 -18.12
CA PHE A 204 19.05 25.87 -18.13
C PHE A 204 19.07 27.26 -18.80
N GLY A 205 18.50 27.38 -20.00
CA GLY A 205 18.51 28.60 -20.79
C GLY A 205 17.79 29.76 -20.11
N LEU A 206 16.62 29.50 -19.51
CA LEU A 206 15.88 30.47 -18.70
C LEU A 206 16.67 30.88 -17.46
N GLY A 207 17.28 29.93 -16.74
CA GLY A 207 18.13 30.22 -15.59
C GLY A 207 19.30 31.12 -15.95
N PHE A 208 19.98 30.81 -17.07
CA PHE A 208 21.06 31.63 -17.59
C PHE A 208 20.57 33.04 -18.00
N ALA A 209 19.45 33.12 -18.72
CA ALA A 209 18.87 34.40 -19.14
C ALA A 209 18.52 35.29 -17.94
N THR A 210 17.91 34.73 -16.89
CA THR A 210 17.58 35.47 -15.65
C THR A 210 18.83 35.99 -14.94
N VAL A 211 19.94 35.23 -14.92
CA VAL A 211 21.21 35.70 -14.36
C VAL A 211 21.78 36.86 -15.17
N VAL A 212 21.72 36.78 -16.50
CA VAL A 212 22.18 37.85 -17.41
C VAL A 212 21.32 39.10 -17.27
N GLU A 213 20.01 38.95 -17.18
CA GLU A 213 19.03 40.03 -17.03
C GLU A 213 19.22 40.75 -15.69
N ASN A 214 19.28 40.00 -14.59
CA ASN A 214 19.48 40.56 -13.25
C ASN A 214 20.90 41.10 -13.02
N ARG A 215 21.87 40.69 -13.86
CA ARG A 215 23.32 40.97 -13.72
C ARG A 215 23.87 40.58 -12.34
N GLU A 216 23.27 39.55 -11.74
CA GLU A 216 23.57 39.11 -10.38
C GLU A 216 23.55 37.58 -10.33
N ILE A 217 24.54 37.01 -9.64
CA ILE A 217 24.57 35.59 -9.27
C ILE A 217 24.12 35.50 -7.82
N LYS A 218 22.90 35.01 -7.60
CA LYS A 218 22.32 34.86 -6.26
C LYS A 218 22.81 33.60 -5.55
N GLY A 219 22.41 33.47 -4.29
CA GLY A 219 22.68 32.31 -3.45
C GLY A 219 23.96 32.43 -2.62
N SER A 220 23.97 31.78 -1.47
CA SER A 220 25.10 31.74 -0.54
C SER A 220 25.93 30.46 -0.68
N ILE A 221 27.15 30.50 -0.13
CA ILE A 221 28.06 29.35 -0.06
C ILE A 221 27.48 28.21 0.82
N GLY A 222 26.75 28.54 1.89
CA GLY A 222 26.16 27.59 2.84
C GLY A 222 24.71 27.20 2.55
N GLY A 223 24.14 27.70 1.46
CA GLY A 223 22.74 27.52 1.11
C GLY A 223 21.79 28.34 1.97
N ILE A 224 20.50 28.06 1.83
CA ILE A 224 19.40 28.77 2.48
C ILE A 224 19.51 28.65 4.02
N PRO A 225 19.44 29.76 4.78
CA PRO A 225 19.38 29.69 6.24
C PRO A 225 18.04 29.10 6.72
N ALA A 226 18.07 28.27 7.77
CA ALA A 226 16.85 27.77 8.42
C ALA A 226 16.67 28.41 9.81
N HIS A 227 15.44 28.46 10.31
CA HIS A 227 15.13 29.03 11.62
C HIS A 227 15.85 28.32 12.78
N THR A 228 16.16 27.03 12.60
CA THR A 228 16.90 26.22 13.57
C THR A 228 17.93 25.31 12.89
N SER A 229 18.99 24.95 13.61
CA SER A 229 20.00 24.00 13.12
C SER A 229 19.41 22.61 12.80
N ALA A 230 18.44 22.15 13.60
CA ALA A 230 17.74 20.90 13.34
C ALA A 230 16.98 20.93 12.02
N GLN A 231 16.24 22.01 11.74
CA GLN A 231 15.54 22.19 10.47
C GLN A 231 16.52 22.24 9.29
N LYS A 232 17.68 22.91 9.44
CA LYS A 232 18.73 22.92 8.41
C LYS A 232 19.25 21.52 8.10
N VAL A 233 19.49 20.70 9.12
CA VAL A 233 19.93 19.30 8.93
C VAL A 233 18.90 18.49 8.16
N TRP A 234 17.60 18.64 8.45
CA TRP A 234 16.54 17.95 7.71
C TRP A 234 16.49 18.37 6.23
N LEU A 235 16.61 19.66 5.95
CA LEU A 235 16.65 20.18 4.57
C LEU A 235 17.87 19.65 3.79
N VAL A 236 19.03 19.53 4.45
CA VAL A 236 20.23 18.91 3.86
C VAL A 236 19.98 17.45 3.52
N PHE A 237 19.39 16.66 4.44
CA PHE A 237 19.07 15.26 4.16
C PHE A 237 18.06 15.11 3.01
N GLN A 238 17.06 15.98 2.95
CA GLN A 238 16.10 15.99 1.85
C GLN A 238 16.79 16.29 0.51
N ALA A 239 17.64 17.31 0.45
CA ALA A 239 18.41 17.65 -0.75
C ALA A 239 19.35 16.51 -1.21
N LEU A 240 19.97 15.77 -0.28
CA LEU A 240 20.75 14.57 -0.61
C LEU A 240 19.87 13.47 -1.21
N GLY A 241 18.67 13.28 -0.68
CA GLY A 241 17.67 12.34 -1.20
C GLY A 241 17.21 12.71 -2.62
N ASP A 242 16.94 13.99 -2.87
CA ASP A 242 16.52 14.52 -4.17
C ASP A 242 17.63 14.34 -5.22
N ILE A 243 18.89 14.62 -4.88
CA ILE A 243 20.04 14.36 -5.77
C ILE A 243 20.20 12.86 -6.04
N ALA A 244 20.07 12.00 -5.01
CA ALA A 244 20.14 10.56 -5.19
C ALA A 244 19.04 10.03 -6.11
N PHE A 245 17.82 10.57 -5.98
CA PHE A 245 16.67 10.26 -6.83
C PHE A 245 16.88 10.63 -8.30
N ALA A 246 17.76 11.59 -8.61
CA ALA A 246 18.11 11.97 -9.97
C ALA A 246 19.02 10.95 -10.68
N TYR A 247 19.68 10.04 -9.96
CA TYR A 247 20.58 9.02 -10.55
C TYR A 247 20.11 7.54 -10.43
N PRO A 248 18.84 7.15 -10.68
CA PRO A 248 18.34 5.80 -10.39
C PRO A 248 18.55 4.84 -11.59
N TYR A 249 19.76 4.84 -12.16
CA TYR A 249 20.05 4.15 -13.42
C TYR A 249 20.46 2.67 -13.24
N THR A 250 21.22 2.36 -12.18
CA THR A 250 21.86 1.06 -11.97
C THR A 250 20.88 -0.13 -12.03
N GLN A 251 19.61 0.11 -11.71
CA GLN A 251 18.56 -0.92 -11.63
C GLN A 251 18.03 -1.41 -12.99
N ILE A 252 18.32 -0.71 -14.09
CA ILE A 252 17.82 -1.02 -15.45
C ILE A 252 18.95 -1.29 -16.47
N VAL A 253 20.20 -1.33 -16.03
CA VAL A 253 21.39 -1.45 -16.90
C VAL A 253 21.39 -2.76 -17.68
N LEU A 254 21.14 -3.88 -17.00
CA LEU A 254 21.21 -5.21 -17.62
C LEU A 254 20.09 -5.44 -18.63
N GLU A 255 18.92 -4.85 -18.37
CA GLU A 255 17.75 -4.93 -19.24
C GLU A 255 17.98 -4.14 -20.53
N ILE A 256 18.60 -2.95 -20.44
CA ILE A 256 19.01 -2.19 -21.63
C ILE A 256 20.10 -2.96 -22.38
N GLN A 257 21.05 -3.54 -21.66
CA GLN A 257 22.13 -4.34 -22.24
C GLN A 257 21.63 -5.58 -22.99
N ASP A 258 20.55 -6.22 -22.52
CA ASP A 258 19.92 -7.38 -23.17
C ASP A 258 19.33 -7.03 -24.55
N THR A 259 18.99 -5.76 -24.79
CA THR A 259 18.51 -5.31 -26.12
C THR A 259 19.63 -5.14 -27.16
N LEU A 260 20.88 -5.00 -26.72
CA LEU A 260 22.01 -4.63 -27.57
C LEU A 260 22.42 -5.77 -28.51
N LYS A 261 22.67 -5.41 -29.77
CA LYS A 261 23.23 -6.34 -30.76
C LYS A 261 24.66 -6.73 -30.39
N SER A 262 25.03 -7.95 -30.71
CA SER A 262 26.40 -8.47 -30.63
C SER A 262 26.71 -9.23 -31.92
N PRO A 263 27.89 -9.04 -32.56
CA PRO A 263 29.07 -8.27 -32.10
C PRO A 263 28.97 -6.73 -32.28
N PRO A 264 29.76 -5.92 -31.54
CA PRO A 264 30.69 -6.31 -30.47
C PRO A 264 29.97 -6.73 -29.17
N ALA A 265 30.69 -7.30 -28.20
CA ALA A 265 30.11 -7.77 -26.94
C ALA A 265 29.25 -6.69 -26.25
N GLU A 266 28.12 -7.12 -25.70
CA GLU A 266 27.06 -6.24 -25.20
C GLU A 266 27.57 -5.37 -24.04
N ASN A 267 28.40 -5.91 -23.16
CA ASN A 267 29.00 -5.15 -22.05
C ASN A 267 29.92 -4.02 -22.54
N ARG A 268 30.68 -4.24 -23.63
CA ARG A 268 31.55 -3.21 -24.21
C ARG A 268 30.73 -2.08 -24.81
N THR A 269 29.62 -2.41 -25.48
CA THR A 269 28.67 -1.43 -26.01
C THR A 269 27.97 -0.70 -24.87
N MET A 270 27.52 -1.41 -23.83
CA MET A 270 26.81 -0.85 -22.69
C MET A 270 27.69 0.10 -21.87
N LYS A 271 28.97 -0.23 -21.65
CA LYS A 271 29.92 0.66 -20.97
C LYS A 271 30.08 1.99 -21.71
N LYS A 272 30.18 1.97 -23.04
CA LYS A 272 30.22 3.21 -23.85
C LYS A 272 28.95 4.03 -23.72
N VAL A 273 27.79 3.37 -23.80
CA VAL A 273 26.47 3.99 -23.64
C VAL A 273 26.36 4.69 -22.28
N THR A 274 26.68 3.96 -21.21
CA THR A 274 26.61 4.45 -19.83
C THR A 274 27.54 5.64 -19.59
N ILE A 275 28.80 5.56 -20.04
CA ILE A 275 29.77 6.66 -19.90
C ILE A 275 29.23 7.92 -20.59
N ALA A 276 28.78 7.80 -21.84
CA ALA A 276 28.25 8.93 -22.58
C ALA A 276 26.99 9.51 -21.91
N ALA A 277 26.06 8.65 -21.49
CA ALA A 277 24.79 9.08 -20.91
C ALA A 277 24.97 9.78 -19.55
N ILE A 278 25.82 9.26 -18.66
CA ILE A 278 26.06 9.86 -17.34
C ILE A 278 26.80 11.19 -17.48
N LEU A 279 27.79 11.30 -18.39
CA LEU A 279 28.48 12.57 -18.67
C LEU A 279 27.50 13.64 -19.16
N VAL A 280 26.67 13.31 -20.16
CA VAL A 280 25.67 14.23 -20.70
C VAL A 280 24.64 14.61 -19.63
N THR A 281 24.13 13.65 -18.87
CA THR A 281 23.16 13.90 -17.79
C THR A 281 23.74 14.82 -16.73
N THR A 282 24.97 14.55 -16.29
CA THR A 282 25.64 15.34 -15.24
C THR A 282 25.89 16.78 -15.70
N PHE A 283 26.20 16.99 -16.98
CA PHE A 283 26.29 18.33 -17.56
C PHE A 283 24.96 19.08 -17.41
N PHE A 284 23.84 18.51 -17.87
CA PHE A 284 22.54 19.16 -17.73
C PHE A 284 22.11 19.37 -16.28
N TYR A 285 22.44 18.42 -15.41
CA TYR A 285 22.12 18.50 -13.99
C TYR A 285 22.86 19.66 -13.33
N LEU A 286 24.17 19.78 -13.56
CA LEU A 286 24.95 20.91 -13.08
C LEU A 286 24.44 22.24 -13.66
N CYS A 287 24.12 22.29 -14.96
CA CYS A 287 23.57 23.48 -15.58
C CYS A 287 22.24 23.91 -14.93
N CYS A 288 21.25 23.03 -14.88
CA CYS A 288 19.94 23.34 -14.30
C CYS A 288 20.04 23.69 -12.81
N ALA A 289 20.88 22.96 -12.07
CA ALA A 289 21.09 23.16 -10.64
C ALA A 289 21.76 24.51 -10.33
N CYS A 290 22.92 24.77 -10.95
CA CYS A 290 23.70 25.98 -10.70
C CYS A 290 23.00 27.22 -11.24
N PHE A 291 22.50 27.21 -12.48
CA PHE A 291 21.84 28.39 -13.04
C PHE A 291 20.47 28.64 -12.41
N GLY A 292 19.76 27.60 -11.99
CA GLY A 292 18.55 27.76 -11.19
C GLY A 292 18.83 28.40 -9.83
N TYR A 293 19.88 27.97 -9.13
CA TYR A 293 20.27 28.59 -7.86
C TYR A 293 20.79 30.02 -8.05
N ALA A 294 21.58 30.27 -9.10
CA ALA A 294 22.05 31.62 -9.44
C ALA A 294 20.89 32.59 -9.76
N ALA A 295 19.83 32.11 -10.41
CA ALA A 295 18.68 32.95 -10.78
C ALA A 295 17.81 33.33 -9.57
N PHE A 296 17.61 32.39 -8.63
CA PHE A 296 16.60 32.52 -7.57
C PHE A 296 17.16 32.65 -6.15
N GLY A 297 18.40 32.24 -5.88
CA GLY A 297 19.02 32.30 -4.56
C GLY A 297 18.17 31.61 -3.49
N ASP A 298 17.78 32.33 -2.45
CA ASP A 298 17.00 31.76 -1.36
C ASP A 298 15.53 31.45 -1.72
N HIS A 299 15.09 31.93 -2.88
CA HIS A 299 13.73 31.72 -3.40
C HIS A 299 13.67 30.61 -4.45
N THR A 300 14.70 29.76 -4.57
CA THR A 300 14.69 28.69 -5.57
C THR A 300 13.50 27.74 -5.37
N PRO A 301 12.64 27.55 -6.39
CA PRO A 301 11.46 26.69 -6.30
C PRO A 301 11.84 25.21 -6.29
N GLY A 302 10.96 24.36 -5.72
CA GLY A 302 11.11 22.91 -5.76
C GLY A 302 11.04 22.30 -7.18
N ASN A 303 10.43 23.01 -8.13
CA ASN A 303 10.50 22.72 -9.56
C ASN A 303 11.08 23.94 -10.26
N LEU A 304 12.26 23.80 -10.88
CA LEU A 304 12.96 24.89 -11.57
C LEU A 304 12.05 25.71 -12.49
N LEU A 305 11.16 25.05 -13.25
CA LEU A 305 10.31 25.74 -14.22
C LEU A 305 9.24 26.63 -13.59
N THR A 306 8.80 26.35 -12.36
CA THR A 306 7.77 27.18 -11.71
C THR A 306 8.33 28.50 -11.18
N GLY A 307 9.66 28.66 -11.11
CA GLY A 307 10.31 29.88 -10.64
C GLY A 307 10.33 31.01 -11.67
N PHE A 308 10.28 30.68 -12.96
CA PHE A 308 10.35 31.70 -14.03
C PHE A 308 9.05 32.50 -14.19
N GLY A 309 8.01 32.16 -13.43
CA GLY A 309 6.70 32.80 -13.50
C GLY A 309 5.96 32.50 -14.82
N PHE A 310 4.75 33.02 -14.92
CA PHE A 310 3.89 32.90 -16.11
C PHE A 310 4.05 34.13 -17.03
N TYR A 311 5.27 34.67 -17.10
CA TYR A 311 5.60 35.86 -17.88
C TYR A 311 6.17 35.47 -19.24
N GLU A 312 6.24 36.43 -20.17
CA GLU A 312 6.78 36.21 -21.51
C GLU A 312 8.26 35.75 -21.49
N PRO A 313 8.63 34.70 -22.24
CA PRO A 313 7.78 33.88 -23.12
C PRO A 313 7.06 32.75 -22.37
N PHE A 314 5.78 32.94 -22.02
CA PHE A 314 4.99 31.98 -21.24
C PHE A 314 4.86 30.64 -21.98
N TRP A 315 4.68 30.72 -23.31
CA TRP A 315 4.62 29.56 -24.21
C TRP A 315 5.86 28.66 -24.13
N LEU A 316 7.04 29.21 -23.77
CA LEU A 316 8.27 28.44 -23.66
C LEU A 316 8.28 27.60 -22.38
N VAL A 317 7.74 28.14 -21.29
CA VAL A 317 7.52 27.42 -20.03
C VAL A 317 6.44 26.35 -20.20
N ASP A 318 5.37 26.65 -20.95
CA ASP A 318 4.31 25.69 -21.25
C ASP A 318 4.79 24.56 -22.14
N PHE A 319 5.58 24.87 -23.16
CA PHE A 319 6.23 23.88 -24.00
C PHE A 319 7.17 22.98 -23.19
N ALA A 320 7.95 23.55 -22.25
CA ALA A 320 8.81 22.76 -21.36
C ALA A 320 8.00 21.81 -20.45
N ASN A 321 6.87 22.28 -19.90
CA ASN A 321 5.96 21.45 -19.12
C ASN A 321 5.30 20.35 -19.98
N ALA A 322 4.93 20.65 -21.22
CA ALA A 322 4.43 19.65 -22.17
C ALA A 322 5.48 18.57 -22.48
N CYS A 323 6.74 18.97 -22.67
CA CYS A 323 7.87 18.06 -22.81
C CYS A 323 8.04 17.17 -21.57
N ILE A 324 7.89 17.71 -20.35
CA ILE A 324 7.94 16.90 -19.11
C ILE A 324 6.84 15.83 -19.12
N ILE A 325 5.60 16.20 -19.42
CA ILE A 325 4.46 15.27 -19.46
C ILE A 325 4.75 14.12 -20.44
N LEU A 326 5.18 14.44 -21.66
CA LEU A 326 5.50 13.44 -22.69
C LEU A 326 6.70 12.56 -22.30
N HIS A 327 7.74 13.16 -21.70
CA HIS A 327 8.88 12.43 -21.19
C HIS A 327 8.46 11.40 -20.13
N LEU A 328 7.67 11.83 -19.14
CA LEU A 328 7.29 11.01 -18.00
C LEU A 328 6.39 9.84 -18.40
N VAL A 329 5.65 9.94 -19.50
CA VAL A 329 4.96 8.79 -20.11
C VAL A 329 5.96 7.71 -20.53
N GLY A 330 7.06 8.07 -21.22
CA GLY A 330 8.10 7.11 -21.62
C GLY A 330 8.92 6.59 -20.43
N GLY A 331 9.30 7.48 -19.51
CA GLY A 331 10.04 7.13 -18.30
C GLY A 331 9.29 6.14 -17.41
N TYR A 332 7.97 6.31 -17.25
CA TYR A 332 7.12 5.41 -16.48
C TYR A 332 7.10 4.00 -17.08
N GLN A 333 6.99 3.87 -18.41
CA GLN A 333 6.96 2.58 -19.08
C GLN A 333 8.29 1.83 -19.00
N CYS A 334 9.41 2.57 -19.06
CA CYS A 334 10.75 2.01 -18.86
C CYS A 334 10.88 1.32 -17.49
N LYS A 335 10.28 1.88 -16.44
CA LYS A 335 10.34 1.34 -15.07
C LYS A 335 9.24 0.30 -14.77
N ARG A 336 8.03 0.45 -15.31
CA ARG A 336 6.86 -0.43 -15.02
C ARG A 336 6.96 -1.84 -15.60
N LYS A 337 7.51 -2.03 -16.82
CA LYS A 337 7.52 -3.37 -17.45
C LYS A 337 8.23 -4.41 -16.58
N LYS A 338 9.19 -3.98 -15.76
CA LYS A 338 9.87 -4.80 -14.76
C LYS A 338 9.00 -5.08 -13.52
N LEU A 339 8.21 -4.14 -13.03
CA LEU A 339 7.25 -4.37 -11.93
C LEU A 339 6.32 -5.55 -12.25
N VAL A 340 5.77 -5.61 -13.47
CA VAL A 340 4.82 -6.66 -13.86
C VAL A 340 5.52 -8.01 -14.11
N LEU A 341 6.72 -8.03 -14.70
CA LEU A 341 7.49 -9.26 -14.91
C LEU A 341 8.07 -9.85 -13.62
N GLU A 342 8.56 -9.00 -12.70
CA GLU A 342 9.03 -9.42 -11.37
C GLU A 342 7.86 -9.82 -10.48
N LEU A 343 6.75 -9.05 -10.44
CA LEU A 343 5.52 -9.51 -9.79
C LEU A 343 5.04 -10.81 -10.41
N ARG A 344 5.07 -10.99 -11.74
CA ARG A 344 4.68 -12.25 -12.37
C ARG A 344 5.64 -13.38 -11.98
N LYS A 345 6.95 -13.19 -11.88
CA LYS A 345 7.89 -14.24 -11.41
C LYS A 345 7.76 -14.53 -9.91
N TYR A 346 7.44 -13.53 -9.08
CA TYR A 346 7.17 -13.70 -7.65
C TYR A 346 5.80 -14.33 -7.39
N VAL A 347 4.75 -13.83 -8.05
CA VAL A 347 3.36 -14.32 -7.99
C VAL A 347 3.23 -15.68 -8.66
N VAL A 348 3.89 -15.95 -9.79
CA VAL A 348 3.85 -17.26 -10.46
C VAL A 348 4.68 -18.32 -9.71
N ASN A 349 5.80 -17.95 -9.07
CA ASN A 349 6.45 -18.86 -8.12
C ASN A 349 5.65 -19.04 -6.81
N MET A 350 4.72 -18.13 -6.49
CA MET A 350 3.73 -18.31 -5.42
C MET A 350 2.49 -19.10 -5.90
N SER A 351 2.16 -19.04 -7.18
CA SER A 351 0.95 -19.63 -7.78
C SER A 351 1.21 -20.92 -8.58
N GLY A 352 2.38 -21.53 -8.42
CA GLY A 352 2.69 -22.87 -8.93
C GLY A 352 1.72 -23.88 -8.30
N ALA A 353 0.63 -24.15 -9.01
CA ALA A 353 -0.47 -24.97 -8.56
C ALA A 353 -0.07 -26.46 -8.52
N THR A 354 0.38 -26.89 -7.35
CA THR A 354 0.09 -28.21 -6.79
C THR A 354 -0.63 -28.00 -5.46
N THR A 355 -1.33 -29.01 -4.94
CA THR A 355 -2.00 -29.03 -3.63
C THR A 355 -1.02 -28.98 -2.45
N GLU A 356 -0.04 -28.10 -2.50
CA GLU A 356 0.99 -27.92 -1.47
C GLU A 356 0.83 -26.60 -0.74
N ARG A 357 0.91 -26.65 0.59
CA ARG A 357 0.82 -25.48 1.48
C ARG A 357 2.09 -24.66 1.34
N SER A 358 1.98 -23.44 0.83
CA SER A 358 3.13 -22.59 0.48
C SER A 358 3.32 -21.37 1.40
N GLY A 359 2.42 -21.14 2.36
CA GLY A 359 2.44 -19.97 3.24
C GLY A 359 3.69 -19.89 4.11
N THR A 360 4.13 -18.67 4.39
CA THR A 360 5.33 -18.37 5.19
C THR A 360 4.98 -17.48 6.38
N ILE A 361 5.96 -17.22 7.25
CA ILE A 361 5.78 -16.25 8.36
C ILE A 361 5.34 -14.88 7.83
N TRP A 362 5.84 -14.45 6.67
CA TRP A 362 5.54 -13.14 6.09
C TRP A 362 4.13 -13.07 5.50
N THR A 363 3.65 -14.14 4.85
CA THR A 363 2.28 -14.17 4.32
C THR A 363 1.26 -14.24 5.46
N ALA A 364 1.55 -15.04 6.50
CA ALA A 364 0.73 -15.05 7.72
C ALA A 364 0.73 -13.69 8.43
N LEU A 365 1.90 -13.05 8.58
CA LEU A 365 1.99 -11.71 9.14
C LEU A 365 1.16 -10.71 8.31
N ALA A 366 1.27 -10.72 6.98
CA ALA A 366 0.50 -9.84 6.10
C ALA A 366 -1.02 -10.03 6.27
N HIS A 367 -1.50 -11.28 6.34
CA HIS A 367 -2.91 -11.56 6.58
C HIS A 367 -3.37 -11.06 7.96
N ILE A 368 -2.59 -11.29 9.02
CA ILE A 368 -2.93 -10.80 10.36
C ILE A 368 -2.94 -9.27 10.38
N ILE A 369 -1.92 -8.61 9.85
CA ILE A 369 -1.85 -7.14 9.78
C ILE A 369 -3.04 -6.56 9.01
N THR A 370 -3.37 -7.14 7.85
CA THR A 370 -4.51 -6.72 7.03
C THR A 370 -5.84 -6.84 7.77
N ALA A 371 -5.97 -7.86 8.62
CA ALA A 371 -7.18 -8.13 9.38
C ALA A 371 -7.32 -7.24 10.61
N VAL A 372 -6.21 -6.82 11.22
CA VAL A 372 -6.17 -6.11 12.51
C VAL A 372 -6.03 -4.61 12.30
N ILE A 373 -5.00 -4.16 11.58
CA ILE A 373 -4.90 -2.75 11.17
C ILE A 373 -6.02 -2.51 10.16
N GLY A 374 -6.77 -1.41 10.26
CA GLY A 374 -7.99 -1.19 9.49
C GLY A 374 -8.79 -0.03 10.05
N SER A 375 -10.12 -0.09 9.96
CA SER A 375 -10.99 0.94 10.55
C SER A 375 -10.79 1.13 12.06
N GLY A 376 -10.37 0.09 12.79
CA GLY A 376 -10.14 0.14 14.23
C GLY A 376 -9.07 1.14 14.65
N VAL A 377 -7.93 1.23 13.96
CA VAL A 377 -6.85 2.16 14.36
C VAL A 377 -7.27 3.62 14.25
N LEU A 378 -8.19 3.94 13.32
CA LEU A 378 -8.67 5.29 13.10
C LEU A 378 -9.53 5.82 14.26
N SER A 379 -10.20 4.95 15.02
CA SER A 379 -11.02 5.34 16.19
C SER A 379 -10.26 5.34 17.51
N LEU A 380 -9.00 4.88 17.53
CA LEU A 380 -8.24 4.76 18.77
C LEU A 380 -7.86 6.10 19.40
N ALA A 381 -7.65 7.14 18.59
CA ALA A 381 -7.41 8.48 19.13
C ALA A 381 -8.62 8.98 19.91
N TRP A 382 -9.83 8.79 19.37
CA TRP A 382 -11.07 9.11 20.08
C TRP A 382 -11.27 8.25 21.33
N SER A 383 -11.00 6.95 21.23
CA SER A 383 -11.11 6.04 22.37
C SER A 383 -10.16 6.44 23.50
N MET A 384 -8.93 6.81 23.14
CA MET A 384 -7.93 7.32 24.07
C MET A 384 -8.34 8.66 24.68
N SER A 385 -9.01 9.54 23.92
CA SER A 385 -9.53 10.79 24.48
C SER A 385 -10.65 10.55 25.50
N GLN A 386 -11.48 9.51 25.31
CA GLN A 386 -12.51 9.16 26.30
C GLN A 386 -11.92 8.55 27.58
N LEU A 387 -10.88 7.72 27.45
CA LEU A 387 -10.23 7.01 28.56
C LEU A 387 -9.16 7.84 29.29
N GLY A 388 -8.48 8.75 28.60
CA GLY A 388 -7.38 9.56 29.12
C GLY A 388 -5.99 8.91 29.02
N TRP A 389 -4.96 9.66 29.42
CA TRP A 389 -3.55 9.31 29.24
C TRP A 389 -3.09 8.03 29.96
N ILE A 390 -3.78 7.59 31.02
CA ILE A 390 -3.43 6.37 31.77
C ILE A 390 -4.28 5.18 31.32
N ALA A 391 -5.61 5.30 31.42
CA ALA A 391 -6.50 4.20 31.13
C ALA A 391 -6.49 3.82 29.63
N GLY A 392 -6.26 4.78 28.73
CA GLY A 392 -6.16 4.54 27.29
C GLY A 392 -5.08 3.51 26.91
N PRO A 393 -3.78 3.80 27.15
CA PRO A 393 -2.70 2.85 26.88
C PRO A 393 -2.86 1.51 27.59
N LEU A 394 -3.24 1.52 28.86
CA LEU A 394 -3.40 0.29 29.65
C LEU A 394 -4.51 -0.60 29.07
N THR A 395 -5.61 0.00 28.62
CA THR A 395 -6.70 -0.73 27.96
C THR A 395 -6.20 -1.36 26.66
N MET A 396 -5.49 -0.60 25.80
CA MET A 396 -4.93 -1.16 24.56
C MET A 396 -3.99 -2.33 24.83
N LEU A 397 -3.10 -2.23 25.82
CA LEU A 397 -2.18 -3.31 26.23
C LEU A 397 -2.91 -4.53 26.79
N ALA A 398 -4.00 -4.32 27.54
CA ALA A 398 -4.84 -5.41 28.05
C ALA A 398 -5.53 -6.17 26.91
N PHE A 399 -6.12 -5.45 25.95
CA PHE A 399 -6.75 -6.07 24.77
C PHE A 399 -5.73 -6.77 23.86
N ALA A 400 -4.54 -6.19 23.67
CA ALA A 400 -3.44 -6.86 22.96
C ALA A 400 -3.04 -8.18 23.63
N SER A 401 -2.96 -8.19 24.96
CA SER A 401 -2.64 -9.39 25.75
C SER A 401 -3.72 -10.46 25.65
N VAL A 402 -5.00 -10.07 25.67
CA VAL A 402 -6.15 -10.96 25.44
C VAL A 402 -6.08 -11.61 24.06
N THR A 403 -5.80 -10.82 23.03
CA THR A 403 -5.69 -11.33 21.65
C THR A 403 -4.51 -12.29 21.50
N LEU A 404 -3.34 -11.96 22.06
CA LEU A 404 -2.18 -12.85 22.01
C LEU A 404 -2.44 -14.17 22.75
N THR A 405 -3.15 -14.11 23.88
CA THR A 405 -3.59 -15.29 24.63
C THR A 405 -4.51 -16.15 23.76
N SER A 406 -5.50 -15.55 23.11
CA SER A 406 -6.40 -16.22 22.17
C SER A 406 -5.65 -16.93 21.05
N ALA A 407 -4.69 -16.26 20.41
CA ALA A 407 -3.82 -16.84 19.38
C ALA A 407 -3.07 -18.09 19.86
N PHE A 408 -2.53 -18.06 21.08
CA PHE A 408 -1.81 -19.20 21.65
C PHE A 408 -2.73 -20.38 21.99
N LEU A 409 -3.94 -20.10 22.47
CA LEU A 409 -4.96 -21.13 22.70
C LEU A 409 -5.36 -21.78 21.37
N LEU A 410 -5.67 -20.98 20.34
CA LEU A 410 -6.05 -21.46 19.01
C LEU A 410 -4.95 -22.27 18.33
N CYS A 411 -3.68 -21.87 18.44
CA CYS A 411 -2.55 -22.69 17.98
C CYS A 411 -2.57 -24.11 18.56
N SER A 412 -3.05 -24.27 19.79
CA SER A 412 -3.12 -25.59 20.44
C SER A 412 -4.30 -26.43 19.95
N CYS A 413 -5.28 -25.81 19.30
CA CYS A 413 -6.51 -26.42 18.77
C CYS A 413 -6.44 -26.71 17.26
N TYR A 414 -5.36 -26.32 16.58
CA TYR A 414 -5.19 -26.57 15.14
C TYR A 414 -5.18 -28.05 14.77
N GLU A 415 -4.73 -28.93 15.67
CA GLU A 415 -4.78 -30.37 15.45
C GLU A 415 -5.55 -31.04 16.58
N SER A 416 -6.60 -31.78 16.21
CA SER A 416 -7.43 -32.56 17.14
C SER A 416 -7.22 -34.06 16.91
N ARG A 417 -7.23 -34.83 17.99
CA ARG A 417 -7.12 -36.30 17.93
C ARG A 417 -8.52 -36.87 17.75
N ASP A 418 -8.72 -37.61 16.67
CA ASP A 418 -9.90 -38.43 16.45
C ASP A 418 -9.62 -39.83 17.00
N LEU A 419 -10.57 -40.38 17.77
CA LEU A 419 -10.43 -41.70 18.40
C LEU A 419 -10.37 -42.82 17.35
N ASP A 420 -10.99 -42.60 16.19
CA ASP A 420 -11.12 -43.61 15.12
C ASP A 420 -10.18 -43.38 13.92
N ASN A 421 -9.74 -42.14 13.66
CA ASN A 421 -9.00 -41.76 12.43
C ASN A 421 -7.62 -41.10 12.67
N GLY A 422 -7.13 -41.04 13.91
CA GLY A 422 -5.82 -40.46 14.23
C GLY A 422 -5.80 -38.93 14.32
N MET A 423 -4.66 -38.30 14.03
CA MET A 423 -4.50 -36.83 14.15
C MET A 423 -5.08 -36.12 12.92
N HIS A 424 -6.03 -35.20 13.14
CA HIS A 424 -6.66 -34.42 12.08
C HIS A 424 -6.43 -32.92 12.26
N ARG A 425 -6.25 -32.21 11.14
CA ARG A 425 -6.07 -30.75 11.09
C ARG A 425 -7.40 -30.03 11.01
N ASN A 426 -7.54 -28.95 11.76
CA ASN A 426 -8.71 -28.07 11.74
C ASN A 426 -8.38 -26.86 10.87
N GLY A 427 -8.77 -26.93 9.59
CA GLY A 427 -8.46 -25.90 8.59
C GLY A 427 -9.30 -24.63 8.69
N SER A 428 -10.31 -24.60 9.59
CA SER A 428 -11.12 -23.41 9.84
C SER A 428 -11.54 -23.30 11.31
N TYR A 429 -11.93 -22.09 11.73
CA TYR A 429 -12.43 -21.84 13.08
C TYR A 429 -13.66 -22.69 13.41
N LEU A 430 -14.62 -22.77 12.49
CA LEU A 430 -15.85 -23.53 12.70
C LEU A 430 -15.61 -25.05 12.68
N ASP A 431 -14.66 -25.54 11.88
CA ASP A 431 -14.29 -26.96 11.89
C ASP A 431 -13.68 -27.37 13.24
N ALA A 432 -12.83 -26.50 13.83
CA ALA A 432 -12.26 -26.72 15.16
C ALA A 432 -13.36 -26.79 16.23
N VAL A 433 -14.28 -25.83 16.23
CA VAL A 433 -15.39 -25.81 17.19
C VAL A 433 -16.25 -27.06 17.04
N GLN A 434 -16.57 -27.48 15.81
CA GLN A 434 -17.41 -28.66 15.57
C GLN A 434 -16.78 -29.95 16.06
N ARG A 435 -15.48 -30.12 15.84
CA ARG A 435 -14.76 -31.34 16.23
C ARG A 435 -14.48 -31.40 17.72
N ILE A 436 -14.10 -30.27 18.33
CA ILE A 436 -13.69 -30.24 19.74
C ILE A 436 -14.91 -30.11 20.66
N LEU A 437 -15.88 -29.24 20.33
CA LEU A 437 -17.02 -28.90 21.20
C LEU A 437 -18.35 -29.48 20.71
N GLY A 438 -18.37 -30.15 19.56
CA GLY A 438 -19.55 -30.79 19.00
C GLY A 438 -20.47 -29.89 18.17
N LYS A 439 -21.48 -30.52 17.55
CA LYS A 439 -22.39 -29.89 16.56
C LYS A 439 -23.21 -28.72 17.12
N LYS A 440 -23.68 -28.79 18.37
CA LYS A 440 -24.48 -27.72 18.99
C LYS A 440 -23.66 -26.43 19.14
N SER A 441 -22.43 -26.56 19.65
CA SER A 441 -21.49 -25.45 19.83
C SER A 441 -21.08 -24.85 18.47
N ALA A 442 -20.85 -25.69 17.46
CA ALA A 442 -20.54 -25.22 16.10
C ALA A 442 -21.70 -24.47 15.44
N TRP A 443 -22.94 -24.88 15.70
CA TRP A 443 -24.11 -24.15 15.20
C TRP A 443 -24.19 -22.75 15.83
N ALA A 444 -24.01 -22.64 17.15
CA ALA A 444 -23.98 -21.35 17.85
C ALA A 444 -22.80 -20.47 17.39
N ALA A 445 -21.59 -21.04 17.32
CA ALA A 445 -20.42 -20.35 16.78
C ALA A 445 -20.64 -19.90 15.33
N GLY A 446 -21.27 -20.74 14.51
CA GLY A 446 -21.59 -20.44 13.11
C GLY A 446 -22.46 -19.19 12.96
N ILE A 447 -23.44 -18.98 13.84
CA ILE A 447 -24.26 -17.76 13.86
C ILE A 447 -23.39 -16.54 14.18
N ILE A 448 -22.59 -16.62 15.24
CA ILE A 448 -21.74 -15.50 15.70
C ILE A 448 -20.67 -15.14 14.66
N VAL A 449 -20.05 -16.13 14.04
CA VAL A 449 -19.05 -15.93 12.98
C VAL A 449 -19.67 -15.30 11.72
N ARG A 450 -20.90 -15.67 11.35
CA ARG A 450 -21.61 -15.02 10.22
C ARG A 450 -21.94 -13.55 10.54
N ILE A 451 -22.42 -13.26 11.75
CA ILE A 451 -22.63 -11.89 12.22
C ILE A 451 -21.31 -11.10 12.16
N ASN A 452 -20.19 -11.73 12.52
CA ASN A 452 -18.87 -11.11 12.45
C ASN A 452 -18.46 -10.69 11.03
N PHE A 453 -18.74 -11.50 10.01
CA PHE A 453 -18.41 -11.13 8.64
C PHE A 453 -19.31 -10.01 8.11
N ILE A 454 -20.61 -10.09 8.39
CA ILE A 454 -21.59 -9.05 8.03
C ILE A 454 -21.21 -7.69 8.63
N LYS A 455 -20.94 -7.64 9.94
CA LYS A 455 -20.60 -6.37 10.62
C LYS A 455 -19.32 -5.75 10.06
N LEU A 456 -18.32 -6.56 9.69
CA LEU A 456 -17.07 -6.05 9.10
C LEU A 456 -17.35 -5.40 7.74
N GLY A 457 -18.22 -6.02 6.93
CA GLY A 457 -18.66 -5.42 5.66
C GLY A 457 -19.35 -4.07 5.85
N ILE A 458 -20.20 -3.93 6.88
CA ILE A 458 -20.86 -2.67 7.23
C ILE A 458 -19.83 -1.62 7.65
N VAL A 459 -18.96 -1.93 8.62
CA VAL A 459 -17.94 -1.00 9.13
C VAL A 459 -16.99 -0.55 8.02
N TYR A 460 -16.55 -1.45 7.15
CA TYR A 460 -15.64 -1.11 6.06
C TYR A 460 -16.31 -0.21 5.02
N THR A 461 -17.60 -0.42 4.74
CA THR A 461 -18.37 0.46 3.88
C THR A 461 -18.46 1.88 4.46
N ILE A 462 -18.76 2.01 5.76
CA ILE A 462 -18.80 3.30 6.45
C ILE A 462 -17.43 3.97 6.42
N THR A 463 -16.37 3.25 6.79
CA THR A 463 -15.02 3.81 6.90
C THR A 463 -14.50 4.29 5.54
N SER A 464 -14.62 3.46 4.51
CA SER A 464 -14.23 3.82 3.14
C SER A 464 -15.01 5.03 2.64
N SER A 465 -16.30 5.13 2.97
CA SER A 465 -17.12 6.29 2.59
C SER A 465 -16.63 7.59 3.25
N ILE A 466 -16.26 7.53 4.53
CA ILE A 466 -15.72 8.67 5.28
C ILE A 466 -14.38 9.10 4.69
N SER A 467 -13.52 8.16 4.33
CA SER A 467 -12.21 8.46 3.71
C SER A 467 -12.36 9.05 2.31
N MET A 468 -13.24 8.50 1.46
CA MET A 468 -13.51 9.10 0.14
C MET A 468 -14.12 10.50 0.25
N ARG A 469 -15.03 10.70 1.22
CA ARG A 469 -15.58 12.02 1.52
C ARG A 469 -14.48 12.98 2.02
N ALA A 470 -13.57 12.51 2.85
CA ALA A 470 -12.46 13.33 3.35
C ALA A 470 -11.57 13.81 2.19
N ILE A 471 -11.27 12.96 1.21
CA ILE A 471 -10.55 13.35 -0.02
C ILE A 471 -11.30 14.47 -0.76
N GLN A 472 -12.61 14.32 -1.02
CA GLN A 472 -13.34 15.37 -1.74
C GLN A 472 -13.42 16.67 -0.94
N ARG A 473 -13.59 16.57 0.38
CA ARG A 473 -13.65 17.73 1.27
C ARG A 473 -12.31 18.47 1.31
N SER A 474 -11.20 17.75 1.34
CA SER A 474 -9.84 18.28 1.25
C SER A 474 -9.61 19.07 -0.02
N ASN A 475 -9.94 18.46 -1.15
CA ASN A 475 -9.82 19.11 -2.45
C ASN A 475 -10.70 20.34 -2.60
N CYS A 476 -11.91 20.30 -2.02
CA CYS A 476 -12.80 21.45 -2.01
C CYS A 476 -12.22 22.60 -1.20
N PHE A 477 -11.67 22.34 -0.01
CA PHE A 477 -11.07 23.39 0.81
C PHE A 477 -9.78 23.95 0.22
N HIS A 478 -8.97 23.11 -0.44
CA HIS A 478 -7.80 23.57 -1.17
C HIS A 478 -8.21 24.49 -2.34
N SER A 479 -9.20 24.08 -3.13
CA SER A 479 -9.65 24.85 -4.32
C SER A 479 -10.48 26.10 -3.98
N LYS A 480 -11.33 26.05 -2.95
CA LYS A 480 -12.31 27.12 -2.63
C LYS A 480 -11.99 27.88 -1.34
N GLY A 481 -10.88 27.54 -0.68
CA GLY A 481 -10.47 28.09 0.61
C GLY A 481 -11.21 27.47 1.80
N HIS A 482 -10.59 27.54 2.98
CA HIS A 482 -11.07 26.91 4.22
C HIS A 482 -12.42 27.42 4.75
N LYS A 483 -12.95 28.52 4.22
CA LYS A 483 -14.26 29.09 4.59
C LYS A 483 -15.42 28.57 3.73
N ALA A 484 -15.17 27.78 2.70
CA ALA A 484 -16.21 27.25 1.83
C ALA A 484 -17.08 26.21 2.56
N ALA A 485 -18.38 26.15 2.23
CA ALA A 485 -19.33 25.21 2.83
C ALA A 485 -19.17 23.77 2.31
N CYS A 486 -17.94 23.27 2.17
CA CYS A 486 -17.58 21.98 1.56
C CYS A 486 -18.22 20.77 2.28
N GLU A 487 -19.51 20.55 2.03
CA GLU A 487 -20.34 19.52 2.61
C GLU A 487 -20.71 18.46 1.57
N TYR A 488 -20.51 17.20 1.93
CA TYR A 488 -20.73 16.06 1.07
C TYR A 488 -21.40 14.94 1.86
N GLY A 489 -22.42 14.32 1.28
CA GLY A 489 -23.11 13.18 1.89
C GLY A 489 -22.29 11.89 1.84
N ASN A 490 -22.39 11.05 2.87
CA ASN A 490 -21.70 9.75 2.91
C ASN A 490 -22.34 8.70 1.98
N THR A 491 -23.65 8.78 1.78
CA THR A 491 -24.46 7.77 1.07
C THR A 491 -23.95 7.47 -0.33
N TYR A 492 -23.58 8.51 -1.08
CA TYR A 492 -23.02 8.37 -2.42
C TYR A 492 -21.73 7.53 -2.44
N TYR A 493 -20.83 7.77 -1.47
CA TYR A 493 -19.58 7.03 -1.36
C TYR A 493 -19.75 5.60 -0.84
N MET A 494 -20.76 5.37 0.01
CA MET A 494 -21.13 4.01 0.42
C MET A 494 -21.56 3.18 -0.79
N LEU A 495 -22.33 3.77 -1.71
CA LEU A 495 -22.73 3.11 -2.96
C LEU A 495 -21.53 2.85 -3.87
N ILE A 496 -20.62 3.81 -4.03
CA ILE A 496 -19.38 3.60 -4.80
C ILE A 496 -18.59 2.42 -4.24
N PHE A 497 -18.35 2.39 -2.92
CA PHE A 497 -17.63 1.29 -2.30
C PHE A 497 -18.37 -0.04 -2.48
N GLY A 498 -19.70 -0.04 -2.31
CA GLY A 498 -20.55 -1.21 -2.56
C GLY A 498 -20.40 -1.74 -3.98
N ILE A 499 -20.46 -0.87 -5.00
CA ILE A 499 -20.26 -1.25 -6.41
C ILE A 499 -18.86 -1.84 -6.62
N THR A 500 -17.82 -1.22 -6.04
CA THR A 500 -16.47 -1.78 -6.07
C THR A 500 -16.44 -3.18 -5.46
N GLN A 501 -17.10 -3.39 -4.32
CA GLN A 501 -17.15 -4.70 -3.66
C GLN A 501 -17.96 -5.74 -4.44
N VAL A 502 -19.02 -5.34 -5.15
CA VAL A 502 -19.74 -6.26 -6.05
C VAL A 502 -18.77 -6.81 -7.10
N ILE A 503 -17.91 -5.99 -7.68
CA ILE A 503 -16.93 -6.40 -8.68
C ILE A 503 -15.84 -7.28 -8.04
N VAL A 504 -15.20 -6.80 -6.96
CA VAL A 504 -14.06 -7.47 -6.35
C VAL A 504 -14.47 -8.78 -5.64
N SER A 505 -15.69 -8.87 -5.12
CA SER A 505 -16.20 -10.12 -4.54
C SER A 505 -16.40 -11.24 -5.54
N GLN A 506 -16.26 -11.00 -6.84
CA GLN A 506 -16.28 -12.07 -7.84
C GLN A 506 -14.97 -12.87 -7.92
N ILE A 507 -13.93 -12.52 -7.13
CA ILE A 507 -12.70 -13.32 -7.03
C ILE A 507 -13.04 -14.76 -6.56
N PRO A 508 -12.51 -15.82 -7.19
CA PRO A 508 -13.02 -17.19 -7.00
C PRO A 508 -12.93 -17.74 -5.57
N ASP A 509 -11.80 -17.52 -4.89
CA ASP A 509 -11.54 -18.04 -3.54
C ASP A 509 -10.55 -17.18 -2.74
N PHE A 510 -10.37 -17.50 -1.46
CA PHE A 510 -9.48 -16.81 -0.52
C PHE A 510 -8.00 -16.83 -0.95
N ARG A 511 -7.51 -17.91 -1.59
CA ARG A 511 -6.11 -17.99 -2.03
C ARG A 511 -5.82 -17.01 -3.16
N ASN A 512 -6.79 -16.79 -4.04
CA ASN A 512 -6.70 -15.77 -5.09
C ASN A 512 -6.71 -14.32 -4.54
N THR A 513 -6.93 -14.12 -3.23
CA THR A 513 -6.85 -12.81 -2.55
C THR A 513 -5.51 -12.57 -1.83
N GLU A 514 -4.52 -13.46 -1.95
CA GLU A 514 -3.22 -13.31 -1.29
C GLU A 514 -2.51 -12.01 -1.70
N TRP A 515 -2.41 -11.73 -3.00
CA TRP A 515 -1.80 -10.50 -3.51
C TRP A 515 -2.52 -9.25 -3.00
N LEU A 516 -3.85 -9.32 -2.89
CA LEU A 516 -4.69 -8.22 -2.42
C LEU A 516 -4.47 -7.97 -0.92
N SER A 517 -4.21 -9.03 -0.14
CA SER A 517 -3.83 -8.93 1.27
C SER A 517 -2.47 -8.28 1.46
N ILE A 518 -1.48 -8.58 0.60
CA ILE A 518 -0.16 -7.92 0.67
C ILE A 518 -0.29 -6.43 0.40
N VAL A 519 -1.03 -6.04 -0.65
CA VAL A 519 -1.30 -4.63 -0.96
C VAL A 519 -2.00 -3.95 0.21
N ALA A 520 -3.04 -4.58 0.76
CA ALA A 520 -3.79 -4.05 1.89
C ALA A 520 -2.92 -3.87 3.15
N ALA A 521 -2.02 -4.81 3.44
CA ALA A 521 -1.07 -4.69 4.54
C ALA A 521 -0.12 -3.49 4.36
N ILE A 522 0.41 -3.28 3.14
CA ILE A 522 1.28 -2.13 2.84
C ILE A 522 0.50 -0.82 3.05
N MET A 523 -0.70 -0.71 2.46
CA MET A 523 -1.56 0.47 2.63
C MET A 523 -1.88 0.75 4.11
N SER A 524 -2.06 -0.31 4.91
CA SER A 524 -2.32 -0.21 6.35
C SER A 524 -1.21 0.47 7.14
N PHE A 525 0.04 0.11 6.84
CA PHE A 525 1.20 0.74 7.45
C PHE A 525 1.35 2.17 6.95
N THR A 526 1.15 2.40 5.65
CA THR A 526 1.27 3.73 5.06
C THR A 526 0.37 4.75 5.75
N TYR A 527 -0.95 4.53 5.85
CA TYR A 527 -1.81 5.52 6.49
C TYR A 527 -1.62 5.59 8.02
N SER A 528 -1.21 4.50 8.67
CA SER A 528 -0.95 4.51 10.11
C SER A 528 0.32 5.32 10.46
N ILE A 529 1.36 5.20 9.63
CA ILE A 529 2.58 6.02 9.71
C ILE A 529 2.23 7.48 9.44
N ILE A 530 1.51 7.77 8.36
CA ILE A 530 1.12 9.15 8.02
C ILE A 530 0.26 9.76 9.13
N GLY A 531 -0.77 9.05 9.60
CA GLY A 531 -1.63 9.53 10.68
C GLY A 531 -0.88 9.78 11.99
N SER A 532 0.06 8.91 12.33
CA SER A 532 0.94 9.09 13.50
C SER A 532 1.88 10.29 13.33
N ALA A 533 2.49 10.42 12.16
CA ALA A 533 3.44 11.49 11.84
C ALA A 533 2.74 12.85 11.79
N LEU A 534 1.55 12.95 11.20
CA LEU A 534 0.72 14.15 11.22
C LEU A 534 0.28 14.50 12.64
N GLY A 535 -0.07 13.49 13.46
CA GLY A 535 -0.33 13.67 14.89
C GLY A 535 0.84 14.31 15.61
N LEU A 536 2.03 13.73 15.44
CA LEU A 536 3.25 14.24 16.07
C LEU A 536 3.62 15.63 15.55
N ALA A 537 3.53 15.87 14.24
CA ALA A 537 3.77 17.17 13.63
C ALA A 537 2.84 18.23 14.23
N LYS A 538 1.56 17.90 14.44
CA LYS A 538 0.59 18.82 15.05
C LYS A 538 0.88 19.09 16.52
N VAL A 539 1.39 18.12 17.27
CA VAL A 539 1.87 18.33 18.65
C VAL A 539 3.04 19.30 18.67
N ILE A 540 4.01 19.13 17.75
CA ILE A 540 5.17 20.02 17.62
C ILE A 540 4.70 21.45 17.24
N GLU A 541 3.76 21.55 16.29
CA GLU A 541 3.20 22.83 15.83
C GLU A 541 2.45 23.56 16.96
N ASN A 542 1.63 22.86 17.74
CA ASN A 542 0.91 23.47 18.85
C ASN A 542 1.85 23.92 19.98
N GLY A 543 3.03 23.31 20.10
CA GLY A 543 3.96 23.54 21.21
C GLY A 543 3.47 22.96 22.55
N ASP A 544 2.38 22.20 22.56
CA ASP A 544 1.78 21.60 23.75
C ASP A 544 1.30 20.15 23.52
N ILE A 545 1.29 19.35 24.58
CA ILE A 545 0.67 18.02 24.60
C ILE A 545 -0.72 18.18 25.19
N LYS A 546 -1.76 18.07 24.36
CA LYS A 546 -3.15 18.21 24.78
C LYS A 546 -3.68 16.95 25.48
N GLY A 547 -4.87 17.09 26.04
CA GLY A 547 -5.56 16.01 26.76
C GLY A 547 -5.27 16.00 28.25
N THR A 548 -6.02 15.20 29.00
CA THR A 548 -5.91 15.07 30.44
C THR A 548 -5.78 13.60 30.84
N ILE A 549 -5.35 13.37 32.09
CA ILE A 549 -5.21 12.00 32.65
C ILE A 549 -6.57 11.27 32.66
N ALA A 550 -7.67 11.99 32.88
CA ALA A 550 -9.02 11.43 32.99
C ALA A 550 -9.79 11.43 31.64
N GLY A 551 -9.19 11.91 30.56
CA GLY A 551 -9.86 12.03 29.27
C GLY A 551 -10.74 13.28 29.15
N VAL A 552 -11.65 13.27 28.17
CA VAL A 552 -12.58 14.38 27.90
C VAL A 552 -13.50 14.62 29.12
N PRO A 553 -13.61 15.85 29.64
CA PRO A 553 -14.57 16.19 30.69
C PRO A 553 -15.99 16.24 30.12
N THR A 554 -16.97 15.74 30.86
CA THR A 554 -18.39 15.74 30.46
C THR A 554 -19.24 16.45 31.51
N SER A 555 -20.42 16.94 31.13
CA SER A 555 -21.32 17.67 32.02
C SER A 555 -21.86 16.82 33.18
N THR A 556 -21.95 15.49 32.99
CA THR A 556 -22.37 14.55 34.05
C THR A 556 -21.50 13.30 34.06
N ALA A 557 -21.42 12.64 35.23
CA ALA A 557 -20.73 11.36 35.38
C ALA A 557 -21.38 10.24 34.54
N ALA A 558 -22.71 10.27 34.37
CA ALA A 558 -23.41 9.30 33.54
C ALA A 558 -22.94 9.36 32.08
N ILE A 559 -22.85 10.55 31.48
CA ILE A 559 -22.34 10.73 30.11
C ILE A 559 -20.90 10.21 30.01
N LYS A 560 -20.04 10.50 31.00
CA LYS A 560 -18.66 9.99 31.03
C LYS A 560 -18.61 8.46 30.98
N VAL A 561 -19.43 7.79 31.81
CA VAL A 561 -19.50 6.32 31.86
C VAL A 561 -19.94 5.75 30.53
N TRP A 562 -20.93 6.35 29.86
CA TRP A 562 -21.39 5.91 28.55
C TRP A 562 -20.31 6.07 27.46
N SER A 563 -19.57 7.18 27.47
CA SER A 563 -18.47 7.41 26.52
C SER A 563 -17.30 6.44 26.73
N ILE A 564 -16.93 6.19 27.99
CA ILE A 564 -15.91 5.17 28.34
C ILE A 564 -16.37 3.80 27.86
N SER A 565 -17.63 3.46 28.13
CA SER A 565 -18.22 2.20 27.72
C SER A 565 -18.16 2.00 26.21
N GLN A 566 -18.52 3.02 25.42
CA GLN A 566 -18.41 2.95 23.95
C GLN A 566 -16.96 2.83 23.49
N ALA A 567 -16.02 3.59 24.09
CA ALA A 567 -14.60 3.54 23.77
C ALA A 567 -13.99 2.14 24.00
N LEU A 568 -14.45 1.40 25.02
CA LEU A 568 -14.03 0.00 25.21
C LEU A 568 -14.49 -0.91 24.05
N GLY A 569 -15.68 -0.65 23.49
CA GLY A 569 -16.15 -1.34 22.29
C GLY A 569 -15.28 -1.03 21.07
N ASP A 570 -14.88 0.24 20.90
CA ASP A 570 -14.01 0.67 19.80
C ASP A 570 -12.63 0.03 19.90
N VAL A 571 -12.05 -0.02 21.10
CA VAL A 571 -10.80 -0.74 21.35
C VAL A 571 -10.96 -2.23 21.10
N ALA A 572 -12.07 -2.84 21.54
CA ALA A 572 -12.36 -4.25 21.29
C ALA A 572 -12.42 -4.58 19.78
N PHE A 573 -12.93 -3.66 18.97
CA PHE A 573 -12.99 -3.82 17.52
C PHE A 573 -11.60 -3.84 16.86
N ALA A 574 -10.60 -3.15 17.42
CA ALA A 574 -9.28 -3.04 16.82
C ALA A 574 -8.44 -4.32 16.93
N PHE A 575 -8.63 -5.14 17.96
CA PHE A 575 -7.75 -6.27 18.25
C PHE A 575 -8.13 -7.70 17.76
N PRO A 576 -9.23 -8.00 17.03
CA PRO A 576 -9.60 -9.38 16.73
C PRO A 576 -9.14 -9.89 15.35
N PHE A 577 -8.30 -10.94 15.33
CA PHE A 577 -8.05 -11.79 14.14
C PHE A 577 -8.34 -13.28 14.38
N SER A 578 -8.88 -13.61 15.55
CA SER A 578 -9.11 -15.00 16.01
C SER A 578 -9.97 -15.82 15.04
N VAL A 579 -10.91 -15.20 14.32
CA VAL A 579 -11.87 -15.91 13.45
C VAL A 579 -11.25 -16.45 12.16
N ILE A 580 -10.17 -15.84 11.67
CA ILE A 580 -9.44 -16.26 10.46
C ILE A 580 -8.11 -16.93 10.82
N PHE A 581 -7.84 -17.10 12.11
CA PHE A 581 -6.56 -17.55 12.63
C PHE A 581 -6.18 -18.94 12.10
N LEU A 582 -7.13 -19.89 12.16
CA LEU A 582 -6.89 -21.27 11.77
C LEU A 582 -6.82 -21.42 10.25
N GLU A 583 -7.59 -20.63 9.52
CA GLU A 583 -7.56 -20.53 8.07
C GLU A 583 -6.19 -20.02 7.57
N ILE A 584 -5.65 -18.96 8.18
CA ILE A 584 -4.29 -18.47 7.89
C ILE A 584 -3.26 -19.55 8.19
N MET A 585 -3.38 -20.19 9.36
CA MET A 585 -2.46 -21.23 9.79
C MET A 585 -2.48 -22.45 8.87
N ASP A 586 -3.64 -22.82 8.32
CA ASP A 586 -3.79 -23.91 7.36
C ASP A 586 -3.07 -23.64 6.02
N THR A 587 -2.78 -22.38 5.68
CA THR A 587 -1.98 -22.05 4.49
C THR A 587 -0.48 -22.30 4.65
N LEU A 588 0.03 -22.35 5.88
CA LEU A 588 1.47 -22.39 6.18
C LEU A 588 2.15 -23.68 5.74
N LYS A 589 3.40 -23.57 5.29
CA LYS A 589 4.29 -24.73 5.04
C LYS A 589 4.44 -25.58 6.30
N SER A 590 4.55 -26.89 6.11
CA SER A 590 4.68 -27.88 7.19
C SER A 590 6.04 -27.89 7.89
N ASN A 591 7.10 -27.38 7.23
CA ASN A 591 8.46 -27.31 7.78
C ASN A 591 8.97 -25.87 7.78
N PRO A 592 9.23 -25.24 8.95
CA PRO A 592 9.04 -25.76 10.32
C PRO A 592 7.55 -25.91 10.69
N PRO A 593 7.20 -26.61 11.80
CA PRO A 593 5.82 -26.84 12.18
C PRO A 593 4.99 -25.56 12.24
N GLU A 594 3.76 -25.61 11.77
CA GLU A 594 2.93 -24.45 11.47
C GLU A 594 2.58 -23.69 12.74
N LYS A 595 2.45 -24.41 13.86
CA LYS A 595 2.30 -23.86 15.21
C LYS A 595 3.44 -22.93 15.60
N VAL A 596 4.68 -23.25 15.20
CA VAL A 596 5.87 -22.44 15.51
C VAL A 596 5.85 -21.18 14.67
N THR A 597 5.63 -21.33 13.36
CA THR A 597 5.55 -20.21 12.41
C THR A 597 4.42 -19.25 12.78
N MET A 598 3.22 -19.78 13.05
CA MET A 598 2.04 -18.99 13.39
C MET A 598 2.19 -18.26 14.73
N LYS A 599 2.81 -18.88 15.75
CA LYS A 599 3.11 -18.20 17.02
C LYS A 599 4.06 -17.02 16.83
N LYS A 600 5.14 -17.21 16.06
CA LYS A 600 6.08 -16.13 15.75
C LYS A 600 5.39 -15.00 15.00
N ALA A 601 4.62 -15.33 13.95
CA ALA A 601 3.83 -14.35 13.19
C ALA A 601 2.86 -13.57 14.09
N SER A 602 2.16 -14.26 15.01
CA SER A 602 1.19 -13.66 15.92
C SER A 602 1.86 -12.70 16.93
N ILE A 603 3.00 -13.07 17.50
CA ILE A 603 3.77 -12.19 18.39
C ILE A 603 4.21 -10.93 17.65
N MET A 604 4.80 -11.10 16.46
CA MET A 604 5.22 -9.97 15.62
C MET A 604 4.03 -9.06 15.28
N ALA A 605 2.91 -9.65 14.85
CA ALA A 605 1.72 -8.89 14.47
C ALA A 605 1.13 -8.10 15.64
N VAL A 606 0.96 -8.72 16.81
CA VAL A 606 0.42 -8.03 18.00
C VAL A 606 1.37 -6.92 18.46
N PHE A 607 2.68 -7.13 18.42
CA PHE A 607 3.63 -6.08 18.78
C PHE A 607 3.56 -4.88 17.81
N ILE A 608 3.62 -5.15 16.50
CA ILE A 608 3.57 -4.12 15.46
C ILE A 608 2.25 -3.35 15.51
N THR A 609 1.12 -4.04 15.60
CA THR A 609 -0.21 -3.41 15.68
C THR A 609 -0.34 -2.55 16.93
N THR A 610 0.06 -3.07 18.09
CA THR A 610 0.02 -2.32 19.36
C THR A 610 0.88 -1.06 19.30
N PHE A 611 2.07 -1.12 18.68
CA PHE A 611 2.90 0.06 18.46
C PHE A 611 2.16 1.13 17.65
N PHE A 612 1.62 0.77 16.47
CA PHE A 612 0.86 1.72 15.65
C PHE A 612 -0.39 2.26 16.34
N TYR A 613 -1.04 1.43 17.15
CA TYR A 613 -2.25 1.80 17.89
C TYR A 613 -1.95 2.82 18.99
N LEU A 614 -0.85 2.63 19.73
CA LEU A 614 -0.38 3.59 20.72
C LEU A 614 0.11 4.89 20.04
N CYS A 615 0.76 4.82 18.88
CA CYS A 615 1.17 6.01 18.13
C CYS A 615 -0.03 6.80 17.59
N CYS A 616 -0.95 6.16 16.86
CA CYS A 616 -2.14 6.80 16.30
C CYS A 616 -3.06 7.33 17.42
N GLY A 617 -3.27 6.52 18.45
CA GLY A 617 -4.06 6.90 19.62
C GLY A 617 -3.42 8.07 20.38
N GLY A 618 -2.15 7.91 20.75
CA GLY A 618 -1.39 8.84 21.57
C GLY A 618 -1.14 10.17 20.89
N PHE A 619 -0.54 10.16 19.70
CA PHE A 619 -0.29 11.41 18.96
C PHE A 619 -1.59 12.07 18.52
N GLY A 620 -2.63 11.30 18.19
CA GLY A 620 -3.96 11.86 17.92
C GLY A 620 -4.58 12.56 19.14
N TYR A 621 -4.47 11.96 20.32
CA TYR A 621 -4.97 12.59 21.54
C TYR A 621 -4.12 13.81 21.96
N ALA A 622 -2.80 13.71 21.88
CA ALA A 622 -1.90 14.83 22.12
C ALA A 622 -2.13 16.01 21.17
N ALA A 623 -2.48 15.75 19.90
CA ALA A 623 -2.71 16.79 18.91
C ALA A 623 -4.05 17.53 19.11
N PHE A 624 -5.11 16.81 19.51
CA PHE A 624 -6.48 17.31 19.46
C PHE A 624 -7.18 17.44 20.83
N GLY A 625 -6.68 16.78 21.88
CA GLY A 625 -7.24 16.85 23.24
C GLY A 625 -8.73 16.52 23.30
N ASN A 626 -9.54 17.45 23.77
CA ASN A 626 -11.00 17.25 23.89
C ASN A 626 -11.73 17.23 22.54
N SER A 627 -11.09 17.72 21.48
CA SER A 627 -11.64 17.80 20.13
C SER A 627 -11.19 16.66 19.23
N THR A 628 -10.65 15.57 19.79
CA THR A 628 -10.18 14.42 19.00
C THR A 628 -11.32 13.83 18.17
N PRO A 629 -11.17 13.73 16.84
CA PRO A 629 -12.21 13.23 15.96
C PRO A 629 -12.41 11.72 16.12
N GLY A 630 -13.60 11.23 15.76
CA GLY A 630 -13.87 9.79 15.71
C GLY A 630 -13.00 9.03 14.72
N ASN A 631 -12.64 9.64 13.58
CA ASN A 631 -11.62 9.12 12.67
C ASN A 631 -10.42 10.07 12.70
N LEU A 632 -9.26 9.57 13.17
CA LEU A 632 -8.02 10.35 13.30
C LEU A 632 -7.71 11.20 12.07
N LEU A 633 -7.81 10.64 10.86
CA LEU A 633 -7.45 11.33 9.62
C LEU A 633 -8.38 12.50 9.28
N THR A 634 -9.56 12.56 9.88
CA THR A 634 -10.50 13.68 9.69
C THR A 634 -10.19 14.89 10.56
N GLY A 635 -9.31 14.76 11.57
CA GLY A 635 -8.93 15.83 12.50
C GLY A 635 -7.83 16.74 11.99
N PHE A 636 -6.98 16.25 11.09
CA PHE A 636 -5.87 17.04 10.50
C PHE A 636 -6.33 18.15 9.56
N GLY A 637 -7.63 18.49 9.56
CA GLY A 637 -8.16 19.77 9.11
C GLY A 637 -7.54 20.32 7.85
N PHE A 638 -7.39 19.50 6.79
CA PHE A 638 -6.92 19.93 5.46
C PHE A 638 -5.71 20.87 5.48
N TYR A 639 -4.84 20.71 6.48
CA TYR A 639 -3.60 21.48 6.62
C TYR A 639 -2.60 20.97 5.59
N GLU A 640 -1.80 21.89 5.05
CA GLU A 640 -0.76 21.56 4.08
C GLU A 640 0.30 20.62 4.70
N PRO A 641 0.71 19.54 4.00
CA PRO A 641 0.31 19.18 2.64
C PRO A 641 -1.04 18.41 2.58
N TYR A 642 -2.05 19.00 1.93
CA TYR A 642 -3.38 18.36 1.78
C TYR A 642 -3.33 17.03 1.01
N TRP A 643 -2.40 16.93 0.04
CA TRP A 643 -2.18 15.72 -0.75
C TRP A 643 -1.79 14.51 0.11
N LEU A 644 -1.10 14.73 1.23
CA LEU A 644 -0.65 13.65 2.12
C LEU A 644 -1.83 13.07 2.90
N ILE A 645 -2.79 13.92 3.30
CA ILE A 645 -4.05 13.51 3.92
C ILE A 645 -4.92 12.75 2.89
N ASP A 646 -4.99 13.24 1.65
CA ASP A 646 -5.70 12.58 0.56
C ASP A 646 -5.12 11.20 0.26
N PHE A 647 -3.78 11.11 0.18
CA PHE A 647 -3.07 9.87 -0.02
C PHE A 647 -3.32 8.88 1.12
N ALA A 648 -3.26 9.32 2.38
CA ALA A 648 -3.57 8.46 3.53
C ALA A 648 -5.01 7.92 3.48
N ASN A 649 -5.99 8.76 3.13
CA ASN A 649 -7.37 8.33 2.99
C ASN A 649 -7.57 7.38 1.78
N ALA A 650 -6.84 7.60 0.68
CA ALA A 650 -6.84 6.67 -0.45
C ALA A 650 -6.25 5.30 -0.06
N CYS A 651 -5.17 5.29 0.72
CA CYS A 651 -4.61 4.06 1.30
C CYS A 651 -5.64 3.34 2.20
N VAL A 652 -6.41 4.06 3.03
CA VAL A 652 -7.50 3.47 3.81
C VAL A 652 -8.51 2.79 2.90
N VAL A 653 -9.00 3.46 1.85
CA VAL A 653 -9.98 2.88 0.91
C VAL A 653 -9.43 1.61 0.25
N LEU A 654 -8.19 1.65 -0.26
CA LEU A 654 -7.55 0.49 -0.90
C LEU A 654 -7.33 -0.68 0.06
N HIS A 655 -6.90 -0.40 1.30
CA HIS A 655 -6.81 -1.42 2.35
C HIS A 655 -8.17 -2.07 2.58
N LEU A 656 -9.21 -1.27 2.80
CA LEU A 656 -10.54 -1.79 3.10
C LEU A 656 -11.16 -2.56 1.93
N VAL A 657 -10.76 -2.28 0.68
CA VAL A 657 -11.09 -3.15 -0.47
C VAL A 657 -10.55 -4.56 -0.24
N GLY A 658 -9.27 -4.70 0.11
CA GLY A 658 -8.66 -5.99 0.38
C GLY A 658 -9.15 -6.67 1.65
N GLY A 659 -9.25 -5.91 2.75
CA GLY A 659 -9.76 -6.39 4.02
C GLY A 659 -11.18 -6.97 3.89
N TYR A 660 -12.06 -6.33 3.12
CA TYR A 660 -13.41 -6.83 2.88
C TYR A 660 -13.41 -8.24 2.29
N GLN A 661 -12.48 -8.52 1.37
CA GLN A 661 -12.35 -9.83 0.73
C GLN A 661 -11.76 -10.89 1.66
N VAL A 662 -10.75 -10.54 2.45
CA VAL A 662 -10.17 -11.44 3.46
C VAL A 662 -11.24 -12.01 4.39
N PHE A 663 -12.23 -11.19 4.76
CA PHE A 663 -13.33 -11.61 5.63
C PHE A 663 -14.54 -12.20 4.90
N SER A 664 -14.87 -11.72 3.70
CA SER A 664 -16.08 -12.16 2.99
C SER A 664 -15.89 -13.46 2.22
N GLN A 665 -14.68 -13.77 1.72
CA GLN A 665 -14.42 -14.99 0.96
C GLN A 665 -14.66 -16.29 1.77
N PRO A 666 -14.24 -16.40 3.05
CA PRO A 666 -14.58 -17.55 3.88
C PRO A 666 -16.09 -17.71 4.09
N LEU A 667 -16.83 -16.61 4.24
CA LEU A 667 -18.29 -16.64 4.35
C LEU A 667 -18.94 -17.17 3.06
N TYR A 668 -18.52 -16.66 1.91
CA TYR A 668 -19.01 -17.12 0.60
C TYR A 668 -18.76 -18.61 0.43
N ALA A 669 -17.53 -19.06 0.68
CA ALA A 669 -17.16 -20.47 0.58
C ALA A 669 -18.03 -21.36 1.49
N SER A 670 -18.33 -20.91 2.71
CA SER A 670 -19.18 -21.63 3.66
C SER A 670 -20.62 -21.80 3.15
N ILE A 671 -21.23 -20.72 2.66
CA ILE A 671 -22.61 -20.72 2.17
C ILE A 671 -22.71 -21.48 0.84
N GLU A 672 -21.82 -21.21 -0.11
CA GLU A 672 -21.78 -21.85 -1.42
C GLU A 672 -21.61 -23.37 -1.29
N LYS A 673 -20.67 -23.83 -0.44
CA LYS A 673 -20.47 -25.27 -0.19
C LYS A 673 -21.72 -25.93 0.42
N SER A 674 -22.44 -25.21 1.28
CA SER A 674 -23.66 -25.72 1.89
C SER A 674 -24.80 -25.83 0.88
N LEU A 675 -24.96 -24.84 -0.01
CA LEU A 675 -25.97 -24.84 -1.06
C LEU A 675 -25.66 -25.86 -2.16
N ALA A 676 -24.40 -25.99 -2.57
CA ALA A 676 -23.94 -27.01 -3.51
C ALA A 676 -24.22 -28.43 -3.03
N LYS A 677 -24.02 -28.71 -1.72
CA LYS A 677 -24.38 -30.00 -1.14
C LYS A 677 -25.89 -30.26 -1.10
N LYS A 678 -26.69 -29.21 -0.90
CA LYS A 678 -28.15 -29.32 -0.80
C LYS A 678 -28.83 -29.47 -2.17
N PHE A 679 -28.24 -28.91 -3.22
CA PHE A 679 -28.80 -28.88 -4.57
C PHE A 679 -27.81 -29.41 -5.64
N PRO A 680 -27.44 -30.70 -5.58
CA PRO A 680 -26.35 -31.26 -6.40
C PRO A 680 -26.59 -31.28 -7.91
N ASN A 681 -27.86 -31.25 -8.35
CA ASN A 681 -28.23 -31.35 -9.77
C ASN A 681 -28.73 -30.01 -10.36
N ASN A 682 -28.64 -28.91 -9.61
CA ASN A 682 -29.18 -27.63 -10.05
C ASN A 682 -28.18 -26.86 -10.92
N ARG A 683 -28.56 -26.58 -12.17
CA ARG A 683 -27.76 -25.79 -13.13
C ARG A 683 -27.36 -24.42 -12.57
N PHE A 684 -28.23 -23.76 -11.83
CA PHE A 684 -27.95 -22.47 -11.19
C PHE A 684 -26.73 -22.49 -10.24
N VAL A 685 -26.45 -23.68 -9.66
CA VAL A 685 -25.43 -23.88 -8.63
C VAL A 685 -24.10 -24.38 -9.21
N HIS A 686 -24.16 -25.17 -10.28
CA HIS A 686 -23.00 -25.91 -10.83
C HIS A 686 -22.59 -25.48 -12.24
N GLU A 687 -23.44 -24.78 -13.00
CA GLU A 687 -23.14 -24.37 -14.37
C GLU A 687 -22.39 -23.03 -14.39
N ASP A 688 -21.14 -23.06 -14.81
CA ASP A 688 -20.30 -21.88 -14.96
C ASP A 688 -20.69 -21.08 -16.22
N LEU A 689 -20.75 -19.75 -16.08
CA LEU A 689 -20.99 -18.78 -17.14
C LEU A 689 -19.80 -18.75 -18.11
N LYS A 690 -20.07 -19.10 -19.37
CA LYS A 690 -19.04 -19.20 -20.42
C LYS A 690 -18.33 -17.90 -20.76
N GLN A 691 -18.92 -16.74 -20.45
CA GLN A 691 -18.36 -15.43 -20.81
C GLN A 691 -17.12 -15.02 -20.01
N MET A 692 -16.89 -15.58 -18.80
CA MET A 692 -15.75 -15.22 -17.94
C MET A 692 -15.13 -16.45 -17.26
N PRO A 693 -14.44 -17.35 -18.02
CA PRO A 693 -13.94 -18.62 -17.50
C PRO A 693 -12.87 -18.46 -16.40
N ALA A 694 -12.14 -17.33 -16.38
CA ALA A 694 -11.13 -17.04 -15.37
C ALA A 694 -11.71 -16.85 -13.96
N LEU A 695 -12.97 -16.40 -13.84
CA LEU A 695 -13.62 -16.12 -12.56
C LEU A 695 -14.45 -17.31 -12.03
N ARG A 696 -14.66 -18.36 -12.84
CA ARG A 696 -15.51 -19.53 -12.48
C ARG A 696 -16.85 -19.09 -11.87
N LEU A 697 -17.51 -18.15 -12.55
CA LEU A 697 -18.77 -17.58 -12.08
C LEU A 697 -19.92 -18.50 -12.45
N ASN A 698 -20.84 -18.73 -11.51
CA ASN A 698 -22.15 -19.29 -11.78
C ASN A 698 -23.22 -18.33 -11.24
N LEU A 699 -24.48 -18.56 -11.62
CA LEU A 699 -25.58 -17.66 -11.25
C LEU A 699 -25.79 -17.59 -9.73
N LEU A 700 -25.57 -18.69 -9.00
CA LEU A 700 -25.58 -18.69 -7.54
C LEU A 700 -24.53 -17.75 -6.96
N ARG A 701 -23.27 -17.87 -7.38
CA ARG A 701 -22.16 -17.03 -6.89
C ARG A 701 -22.43 -15.56 -7.14
N LEU A 702 -22.81 -15.22 -8.37
CA LEU A 702 -23.07 -13.85 -8.75
C LEU A 702 -24.21 -13.25 -7.91
N SER A 703 -25.34 -13.94 -7.83
CA SER A 703 -26.52 -13.46 -7.09
C SER A 703 -26.26 -13.39 -5.58
N LEU A 704 -25.70 -14.44 -4.97
CA LEU A 704 -25.44 -14.52 -3.53
C LEU A 704 -24.46 -13.44 -3.07
N ARG A 705 -23.33 -13.28 -3.78
CA ARG A 705 -22.29 -12.32 -3.41
C ARG A 705 -22.77 -10.88 -3.61
N THR A 706 -23.50 -10.62 -4.69
CA THR A 706 -24.12 -9.31 -4.94
C THR A 706 -25.17 -8.98 -3.88
N ALA A 707 -26.03 -9.94 -3.53
CA ALA A 707 -27.03 -9.75 -2.48
C ALA A 707 -26.39 -9.48 -1.11
N TYR A 708 -25.29 -10.17 -0.78
CA TYR A 708 -24.53 -9.92 0.44
C TYR A 708 -23.95 -8.50 0.49
N VAL A 709 -23.33 -8.03 -0.61
CA VAL A 709 -22.80 -6.66 -0.68
C VAL A 709 -23.94 -5.63 -0.61
N GLY A 710 -25.04 -5.84 -1.33
CA GLY A 710 -26.21 -4.97 -1.26
C GLY A 710 -26.78 -4.88 0.17
N PHE A 711 -26.81 -6.01 0.89
CA PHE A 711 -27.24 -6.06 2.29
C PHE A 711 -26.30 -5.26 3.21
N THR A 712 -24.98 -5.47 3.16
CA THR A 712 -24.04 -4.76 4.03
C THR A 712 -23.99 -3.26 3.72
N THR A 713 -24.07 -2.87 2.45
CA THR A 713 -24.16 -1.47 2.02
C THR A 713 -25.47 -0.82 2.49
N GLY A 714 -26.60 -1.50 2.34
CA GLY A 714 -27.89 -1.00 2.83
C GLY A 714 -27.91 -0.76 4.34
N PHE A 715 -27.34 -1.67 5.12
CA PHE A 715 -27.20 -1.48 6.57
C PHE A 715 -26.27 -0.31 6.93
N ALA A 716 -25.17 -0.14 6.20
CA ALA A 716 -24.26 1.00 6.39
C ALA A 716 -24.96 2.36 6.14
N MET A 717 -25.86 2.42 5.17
CA MET A 717 -26.64 3.62 4.86
C MET A 717 -27.67 3.97 5.96
N ILE A 718 -28.23 2.96 6.65
CA ILE A 718 -29.18 3.17 7.75
C ILE A 718 -28.47 3.67 9.02
N PHE A 719 -27.23 3.24 9.25
CA PHE A 719 -26.46 3.58 10.45
C PHE A 719 -25.07 4.15 10.10
N PRO A 720 -24.97 5.38 9.56
CA PRO A 720 -23.70 5.97 9.13
C PRO A 720 -22.85 6.54 10.30
N TYR A 721 -22.90 5.92 11.48
CA TYR A 721 -22.30 6.40 12.73
C TYR A 721 -21.01 5.64 13.05
N PHE A 722 -19.86 6.20 12.65
CA PHE A 722 -18.57 5.49 12.66
C PHE A 722 -18.23 4.85 14.01
N ASN A 723 -18.03 5.64 15.08
CA ASN A 723 -17.64 5.10 16.38
C ASN A 723 -18.73 4.22 16.98
N GLN A 724 -20.01 4.61 16.89
CA GLN A 724 -21.09 3.84 17.47
C GLN A 724 -21.20 2.45 16.85
N VAL A 725 -21.13 2.35 15.52
CA VAL A 725 -21.17 1.07 14.80
C VAL A 725 -19.90 0.26 15.05
N VAL A 726 -18.73 0.90 15.07
CA VAL A 726 -17.45 0.24 15.41
C VAL A 726 -17.49 -0.35 16.81
N GLY A 727 -17.99 0.40 17.80
CA GLY A 727 -18.09 -0.06 19.19
C GLY A 727 -19.03 -1.24 19.37
N VAL A 728 -20.23 -1.18 18.77
CA VAL A 728 -21.18 -2.31 18.77
C VAL A 728 -20.56 -3.50 18.06
N ALA A 729 -19.92 -3.27 16.92
CA ALA A 729 -19.26 -4.32 16.16
C ALA A 729 -18.17 -4.98 17.00
N GLY A 730 -17.32 -4.22 17.70
CA GLY A 730 -16.29 -4.76 18.58
C GLY A 730 -16.89 -5.64 19.67
N ALA A 731 -17.81 -5.09 20.45
CA ALA A 731 -18.36 -5.77 21.62
C ALA A 731 -19.12 -7.08 21.29
N ILE A 732 -19.86 -7.15 20.16
CA ILE A 732 -20.66 -8.35 19.82
C ILE A 732 -19.80 -9.63 19.62
N ASN A 733 -18.63 -9.55 18.97
CA ASN A 733 -17.82 -10.77 18.76
C ASN A 733 -16.80 -11.01 19.86
N PHE A 734 -16.30 -9.96 20.51
CA PHE A 734 -15.01 -10.06 21.17
C PHE A 734 -15.00 -11.17 22.23
N TRP A 735 -15.99 -11.16 23.12
CA TRP A 735 -16.10 -12.23 24.11
C TRP A 735 -16.33 -13.62 23.48
N PRO A 736 -17.37 -13.87 22.66
CA PRO A 736 -17.63 -15.22 22.19
C PRO A 736 -16.50 -15.78 21.31
N VAL A 737 -15.93 -14.97 20.41
CA VAL A 737 -14.99 -15.43 19.37
C VAL A 737 -13.52 -15.34 19.81
N VAL A 738 -13.13 -14.26 20.49
CA VAL A 738 -11.73 -14.06 20.92
C VAL A 738 -11.47 -14.78 22.23
N VAL A 739 -12.46 -14.91 23.12
CA VAL A 739 -12.24 -15.42 24.47
C VAL A 739 -12.90 -16.78 24.72
N TYR A 740 -14.23 -16.86 24.67
CA TYR A 740 -15.00 -18.02 25.11
C TYR A 740 -14.66 -19.29 24.33
N PHE A 741 -14.89 -19.31 23.01
CA PHE A 741 -14.66 -20.53 22.22
C PHE A 741 -13.19 -20.98 22.22
N PRO A 742 -12.18 -20.09 22.11
CA PRO A 742 -10.78 -20.50 22.26
C PRO A 742 -10.46 -21.13 23.63
N VAL A 743 -11.02 -20.59 24.72
CA VAL A 743 -10.85 -21.14 26.07
C VAL A 743 -11.53 -22.51 26.20
N GLU A 744 -12.79 -22.64 25.78
CA GLU A 744 -13.51 -23.91 25.85
C GLU A 744 -12.83 -24.99 24.99
N MET A 745 -12.48 -24.65 23.75
CA MET A 745 -11.76 -25.57 22.87
C MET A 745 -10.45 -26.02 23.50
N TYR A 746 -9.70 -25.11 24.12
CA TYR A 746 -8.43 -25.46 24.76
C TYR A 746 -8.62 -26.39 25.96
N LEU A 747 -9.59 -26.12 26.84
CA LEU A 747 -9.87 -26.94 28.02
C LEU A 747 -10.24 -28.38 27.61
N VAL A 748 -11.11 -28.52 26.61
CA VAL A 748 -11.54 -29.84 26.10
C VAL A 748 -10.40 -30.52 25.36
N GLN A 749 -9.74 -29.84 24.42
CA GLN A 749 -8.64 -30.41 23.61
C GLN A 749 -7.45 -30.89 24.46
N LYS A 750 -7.19 -30.23 25.60
CA LYS A 750 -6.12 -30.61 26.53
C LYS A 750 -6.59 -31.50 27.67
N ASN A 751 -7.86 -31.93 27.68
CA ASN A 751 -8.46 -32.73 28.75
C ASN A 751 -8.17 -32.16 30.14
N ILE A 752 -8.25 -30.83 30.29
CA ILE A 752 -7.95 -30.16 31.56
C ILE A 752 -9.13 -30.39 32.51
N VAL A 753 -8.86 -31.11 33.60
CA VAL A 753 -9.86 -31.43 34.63
C VAL A 753 -10.44 -30.14 35.24
N PRO A 754 -11.77 -30.06 35.44
CA PRO A 754 -12.41 -28.98 36.19
C PRO A 754 -11.75 -28.76 37.55
N TRP A 755 -11.79 -27.53 38.07
CA TRP A 755 -11.23 -27.16 39.39
C TRP A 755 -9.71 -27.24 39.54
N THR A 756 -8.97 -27.58 38.48
CA THR A 756 -7.52 -27.39 38.46
C THR A 756 -7.17 -25.89 38.41
N ARG A 757 -6.00 -25.50 38.93
CA ARG A 757 -5.53 -24.10 38.91
C ARG A 757 -5.61 -23.47 37.52
N LYS A 758 -5.21 -24.20 36.47
CA LYS A 758 -5.29 -23.74 35.07
C LYS A 758 -6.73 -23.53 34.61
N SER A 759 -7.64 -24.45 34.95
CA SER A 759 -9.06 -24.33 34.64
C SER A 759 -9.68 -23.11 35.32
N ILE A 760 -9.41 -22.91 36.61
CA ILE A 760 -9.93 -21.76 37.38
C ILE A 760 -9.44 -20.43 36.77
N ILE A 761 -8.14 -20.31 36.46
CA ILE A 761 -7.57 -19.09 35.85
C ILE A 761 -8.26 -18.78 34.52
N LEU A 762 -8.41 -19.78 33.64
CA LEU A 762 -9.04 -19.59 32.33
C LEU A 762 -10.54 -19.24 32.44
N ARG A 763 -11.24 -19.80 33.43
CA ARG A 763 -12.65 -19.50 33.72
C ARG A 763 -12.83 -18.08 34.26
N VAL A 764 -11.99 -17.67 35.21
CA VAL A 764 -11.99 -16.29 35.75
C VAL A 764 -11.66 -15.29 34.64
N TYR A 765 -10.64 -15.57 33.82
CA TYR A 765 -10.30 -14.76 32.65
C TYR A 765 -11.50 -14.60 31.71
N CYS A 766 -12.16 -15.71 31.35
CA CYS A 766 -13.34 -15.67 30.49
C CYS A 766 -14.49 -14.87 31.10
N PHE A 767 -14.75 -15.00 32.41
CA PHE A 767 -15.81 -14.28 33.11
C PHE A 767 -15.52 -12.78 33.24
N VAL A 768 -14.30 -12.39 33.59
CA VAL A 768 -13.91 -10.97 33.70
C VAL A 768 -14.05 -10.28 32.33
N THR A 769 -13.58 -10.92 31.26
CA THR A 769 -13.76 -10.35 29.92
C THR A 769 -15.23 -10.28 29.50
N LEU A 770 -16.08 -11.20 29.95
CA LEU A 770 -17.53 -11.12 29.72
C LEU A 770 -18.10 -9.81 30.29
N LEU A 771 -17.77 -9.49 31.55
CA LEU A 771 -18.28 -8.29 32.21
C LEU A 771 -17.84 -7.01 31.48
N VAL A 772 -16.56 -6.93 31.08
CA VAL A 772 -16.02 -5.78 30.33
C VAL A 772 -16.72 -5.63 28.98
N ILE A 773 -16.94 -6.73 28.26
CA ILE A 773 -17.56 -6.70 26.93
C ILE A 773 -19.08 -6.46 27.01
N LEU A 774 -19.76 -6.95 28.04
CA LEU A 774 -21.17 -6.60 28.28
C LEU A 774 -21.33 -5.12 28.59
N PHE A 775 -20.45 -4.56 29.43
CA PHE A 775 -20.42 -3.12 29.67
C PHE A 775 -20.23 -2.37 28.34
N ALA A 776 -19.17 -2.70 27.59
CA ALA A 776 -18.89 -2.09 26.29
C ALA A 776 -20.09 -2.15 25.33
N PHE A 777 -20.74 -3.31 25.22
CA PHE A 777 -21.90 -3.53 24.36
C PHE A 777 -23.07 -2.60 24.71
N VAL A 778 -23.41 -2.48 25.99
CA VAL A 778 -24.53 -1.62 26.44
C VAL A 778 -24.25 -0.15 26.10
N GLY A 779 -23.04 0.34 26.37
CA GLY A 779 -22.66 1.71 26.04
C GLY A 779 -22.67 2.01 24.55
N SER A 780 -22.11 1.12 23.73
CA SER A 780 -22.11 1.30 22.27
C SER A 780 -23.53 1.26 21.67
N ILE A 781 -24.42 0.39 22.17
CA ILE A 781 -25.82 0.36 21.74
C ILE A 781 -26.55 1.65 22.13
N LYS A 782 -26.37 2.13 23.36
CA LYS A 782 -26.94 3.42 23.79
C LYS A 782 -26.46 4.56 22.89
N GLY A 783 -25.15 4.64 22.64
CA GLY A 783 -24.57 5.64 21.75
C GLY A 783 -25.14 5.57 20.33
N LEU A 784 -25.36 4.36 19.80
CA LEU A 784 -25.98 4.15 18.49
C LEU A 784 -27.44 4.61 18.44
N ILE A 785 -28.22 4.34 19.50
CA ILE A 785 -29.61 4.77 19.60
C ILE A 785 -29.69 6.30 19.69
N GLU A 786 -28.86 6.92 20.55
CA GLU A 786 -28.82 8.38 20.71
C GLU A 786 -28.44 9.06 19.40
N ALA A 787 -27.43 8.57 18.68
CA ALA A 787 -27.02 9.13 17.39
C ALA A 787 -28.08 8.98 16.29
N ARG A 788 -28.99 8.00 16.41
CA ARG A 788 -30.09 7.80 15.46
C ARG A 788 -31.31 8.69 15.75
N LEU A 789 -31.50 9.07 17.01
CA LEU A 789 -32.64 9.87 17.45
C LEU A 789 -32.32 11.38 17.50
N SER A 790 -31.04 11.75 17.41
CA SER A 790 -30.56 13.13 17.18
C SER A 790 -30.66 13.52 15.71
#